data_AF-A0A7K9TR14-F1
#
_entry.id   AF-A0A7K9TR14-F1
#
_cell.length_a   1.000
_cell.length_b   1.000
_cell.length_c   1.000
_cell.angle_alpha   90.00
_cell.angle_beta   90.00
_cell.angle_gamma   90.00
#
_symmetry.space_group_name_H-M   'P 1'
#
loop_
_entity.id
_entity.type
_entity.pdbx_description
1 polymer ?
#
loop_
_entity_poly.entity_id
_entity_poly.type
_entity_poly.pdbx_seq_one_letter_code
_entity_poly.pdbx_strand_id
1 'polypeptide(L)'
;ELPAEEGKTLLELVIEQFEDLLVRILLLAACISFVLAWFEEGEETITAFVEPFVILLILVANAIVGVWQERNAENAIEALKEYEPEMGKVYRQDRKSVQRIKARDIVPGDIVEVAVGDKVPADIRITSIKSTTLRVDQSILTGESVSVIKHTDPVPDPRAVNQDKKNMLFSGTNIAAGKAMGVVIATGVNTEIGKIRDEMVATEQERTPLQQKLDEFGEQLSKVISLICIAVWIINIGHFNDPVHGGSWIRGAIYYFKIAVALAVAAIPEGLPAVITTCLALGTRRMAKKNAIVRSLPSVETLGCTSVICSDKTGTLTTNQMSVCRMFILDRVEGDSCSLNEFTVTGSTYAPMGEVHKDDKLIKCSQYDGLVELATICALCNDSSLDYNEAKGVYEKVGEATETALTCLVEKMNVFDTDLKGLSRIERANACNSVIKQLMKKEFTLEFSRDRKSMSVYCTPNKPSRTSMSKMFVKGAPEGVIDRCTHVRVGSAKIPLTSGIKQKIMSVIREWGTGRDTLRCLALATHDNPPRKEEMNLEDSSNFINYETNLTFVGCVGMLDPPRIEVASSIKLCRQAGIRVIMITGDNKGTAVAICRRIGIFVEDEDVSTKAFTGREFDELSLAAQRDACHHARCFARVEPSHKSKIVEFLQSFDEITAMTGDGVNDAPALKKAEIGIAMGSGTAVAKTASEMVLADDNFSTIVAAVEEGRAIYNNMKQFIRYLISSNVGEVVCIFLTAALGFPEALIPVQLLWVNLVTDGLPATALGFNPPDLDIMNKPPRNPKEPLISGWLFFRYLAIGCYVGAATVGAAAWWFIAADGGPRVTFYQLSHFLQCKEDNPDFSGIDCVVFESPYPMTMALSVLVTIEMCNALNSLSENQSLMRMPPWENIWLVGAICLSMSLHFLILYVEPLPIIFQITPLNVTQWLMVLKISLPVILLDETLKYVARNYLEPGKDSVRPATKPCSLSACTEGVSWPFVFITMPLVIWLYSTDTNFSDMFWS
;
A
#
# COMPACT_ATOMS: atom_id res chain seq x y z
N GLU A 1 -16.78 -11.36 25.94
CA GLU A 1 -15.47 -10.70 25.95
C GLU A 1 -14.55 -11.50 25.05
N LEU A 2 -13.89 -10.83 24.13
CA LEU A 2 -12.86 -11.40 23.27
C LEU A 2 -11.53 -11.50 24.05
N PRO A 3 -10.79 -12.63 23.98
CA PRO A 3 -9.53 -12.77 24.70
C PRO A 3 -8.51 -11.68 24.33
N ALA A 4 -7.72 -11.24 25.31
CA ALA A 4 -6.53 -10.44 25.04
C ALA A 4 -5.45 -11.33 24.41
N GLU A 5 -4.69 -10.78 23.48
CA GLU A 5 -3.52 -11.44 22.90
C GLU A 5 -2.30 -11.19 23.79
N GLU A 6 -1.45 -12.20 23.94
CA GLU A 6 -0.16 -12.06 24.62
C GLU A 6 0.85 -11.60 23.57
N GLY A 7 1.15 -10.30 23.54
CA GLY A 7 2.21 -9.75 22.68
C GLY A 7 3.59 -10.25 23.11
N LYS A 8 4.52 -10.36 22.16
CA LYS A 8 5.91 -10.76 22.48
C LYS A 8 6.54 -9.77 23.45
N THR A 9 7.33 -10.27 24.38
CA THR A 9 8.06 -9.41 25.29
C THR A 9 9.21 -8.70 24.55
N LEU A 10 9.59 -7.52 25.04
CA LEU A 10 10.72 -6.77 24.45
C LEU A 10 12.03 -7.58 24.48
N LEU A 11 12.20 -8.50 25.44
CA LEU A 11 13.36 -9.38 25.51
C LEU A 11 13.34 -10.42 24.37
N GLU A 12 12.20 -11.03 24.10
CA GLU A 12 12.04 -11.99 22.99
C GLU A 12 12.33 -11.33 21.64
N LEU A 13 11.79 -10.13 21.41
CA LEU A 13 12.07 -9.35 20.20
C LEU A 13 13.56 -9.05 20.03
N VAL A 14 14.27 -8.72 21.11
CA VAL A 14 15.73 -8.51 21.05
C VAL A 14 16.45 -9.81 20.69
N ILE A 15 16.07 -10.95 21.28
CA ILE A 15 16.71 -12.25 21.01
C ILE A 15 16.53 -12.65 19.54
N GLU A 16 15.36 -12.44 18.96
CA GLU A 16 15.07 -12.74 17.56
C GLU A 16 16.01 -12.01 16.59
N GLN A 17 16.43 -10.77 16.91
CA GLN A 17 17.41 -10.03 16.09
C GLN A 17 18.80 -10.71 16.03
N PHE A 18 19.14 -11.57 17.01
CA PHE A 18 20.39 -12.34 17.03
C PHE A 18 20.23 -13.78 16.52
N GLU A 19 19.05 -14.15 16.00
CA GLU A 19 18.84 -15.48 15.41
C GLU A 19 19.32 -15.58 13.97
N ASP A 20 19.42 -14.45 13.27
CA ASP A 20 19.89 -14.39 11.89
C ASP A 20 21.33 -14.93 11.75
N LEU A 21 21.58 -15.68 10.67
CA LEU A 21 22.85 -16.37 10.45
C LEU A 21 24.01 -15.39 10.24
N LEU A 22 23.79 -14.27 9.54
CA LEU A 22 24.83 -13.27 9.32
C LEU A 22 25.18 -12.54 10.62
N VAL A 23 24.16 -12.20 11.42
CA VAL A 23 24.33 -11.61 12.75
C VAL A 23 25.11 -12.55 13.66
N ARG A 24 24.85 -13.86 13.60
CA ARG A 24 25.62 -14.87 14.35
C ARG A 24 27.07 -14.97 13.92
N ILE A 25 27.36 -14.84 12.61
CA ILE A 25 28.74 -14.80 12.10
C ILE A 25 29.47 -13.55 12.60
N LEU A 26 28.83 -12.39 12.56
CA LEU A 26 29.39 -11.14 13.13
C LEU A 26 29.58 -11.23 14.65
N LEU A 27 28.63 -11.83 15.37
CA LEU A 27 28.76 -12.05 16.81
C LEU A 27 29.91 -13.00 17.13
N LEU A 28 30.09 -14.06 16.33
CA LEU A 28 31.23 -14.96 16.44
C LEU A 28 32.55 -14.21 16.17
N ALA A 29 32.60 -13.38 15.12
CA ALA A 29 33.73 -12.52 14.82
C ALA A 29 34.04 -11.54 15.96
N ALA A 30 33.03 -10.92 16.56
CA ALA A 30 33.18 -10.03 17.72
C ALA A 30 33.76 -10.76 18.94
N CYS A 31 33.23 -11.94 19.25
CA CYS A 31 33.73 -12.79 20.34
C CYS A 31 35.19 -13.20 20.11
N ILE A 32 35.54 -13.59 18.88
CA ILE A 32 36.90 -13.96 18.51
C ILE A 32 37.84 -12.77 18.61
N SER A 33 37.46 -11.63 18.02
CA SER A 33 38.23 -10.39 18.04
C SER A 33 38.49 -9.94 19.49
N PHE A 34 37.50 -10.06 20.37
CA PHE A 34 37.65 -9.77 21.80
C PHE A 34 38.64 -10.71 22.49
N VAL A 35 38.61 -12.00 22.17
CA VAL A 35 39.57 -12.98 22.70
C VAL A 35 40.98 -12.67 22.20
N LEU A 36 41.16 -12.37 20.92
CA LEU A 36 42.46 -12.03 20.33
C LEU A 36 43.05 -10.77 20.98
N ALA A 37 42.26 -9.70 21.10
CA ALA A 37 42.67 -8.46 21.77
C ALA A 37 43.05 -8.68 23.24
N TRP A 38 42.44 -9.66 23.92
CA TRP A 38 42.76 -10.00 25.31
C TRP A 38 44.08 -10.77 25.48
N PHE A 39 44.48 -11.55 24.46
CA PHE A 39 45.71 -12.36 24.48
C PHE A 39 46.90 -11.71 23.75
N GLU A 40 46.72 -10.51 23.19
CA GLU A 40 47.76 -9.77 22.50
C GLU A 40 48.72 -9.11 23.52
N GLU A 41 50.00 -9.51 23.51
CA GLU A 41 51.04 -8.98 24.39
C GLU A 41 51.74 -7.79 23.70
N GLY A 42 51.39 -6.54 24.03
CA GLY A 42 52.00 -5.33 23.43
C GLY A 42 51.61 -3.98 24.09
N GLU A 43 52.33 -2.89 23.76
CA GLU A 43 52.16 -1.53 24.33
C GLU A 43 50.85 -0.81 23.89
N GLU A 44 50.14 -1.33 22.88
CA GLU A 44 48.94 -0.73 22.27
C GLU A 44 47.59 -1.21 22.88
N THR A 45 47.54 -1.39 24.20
CA THR A 45 46.36 -1.94 24.90
C THR A 45 45.05 -1.16 24.69
N ILE A 46 45.10 0.13 24.35
CA ILE A 46 43.90 0.98 24.19
C ILE A 46 43.28 0.82 22.79
N THR A 47 44.08 0.64 21.74
CA THR A 47 43.61 0.51 20.35
C THR A 47 43.17 -0.91 20.01
N ALA A 48 43.73 -1.93 20.66
CA ALA A 48 43.39 -3.34 20.43
C ALA A 48 41.90 -3.67 20.66
N PHE A 49 41.23 -3.00 21.62
CA PHE A 49 39.80 -3.22 21.90
C PHE A 49 38.84 -2.44 20.99
N VAL A 50 39.35 -1.60 20.07
CA VAL A 50 38.50 -0.81 19.17
C VAL A 50 37.71 -1.72 18.23
N GLU A 51 38.37 -2.71 17.63
CA GLU A 51 37.73 -3.64 16.68
C GLU A 51 36.52 -4.38 17.30
N PRO A 52 36.65 -5.13 18.41
CA PRO A 52 35.51 -5.86 18.97
C PRO A 52 34.41 -4.91 19.51
N PHE A 53 34.79 -3.71 19.98
CA PHE A 53 33.83 -2.73 20.45
C PHE A 53 32.98 -2.15 19.31
N VAL A 54 33.60 -1.82 18.18
CA VAL A 54 32.88 -1.30 17.01
C VAL A 54 31.92 -2.35 16.44
N ILE A 55 32.35 -3.61 16.32
CA ILE A 55 31.47 -4.69 15.85
C ILE A 55 30.26 -4.86 16.80
N LEU A 56 30.50 -4.89 18.11
CA LEU A 56 29.42 -5.00 19.09
C LEU A 56 28.45 -3.80 19.05
N LEU A 57 28.99 -2.59 18.87
CA LEU A 57 28.19 -1.36 18.76
C LEU A 57 27.25 -1.43 17.54
N ILE A 58 27.74 -1.91 16.40
CA ILE A 58 26.93 -2.10 15.19
C ILE A 58 25.82 -3.13 15.44
N LEU A 59 26.13 -4.27 16.06
CA LEU A 59 25.13 -5.29 16.39
C LEU A 59 24.03 -4.75 17.30
N VAL A 60 24.39 -3.98 18.33
CA VAL A 60 23.43 -3.34 19.24
C VAL A 60 22.59 -2.29 18.50
N ALA A 61 23.21 -1.46 17.66
CA ALA A 61 22.48 -0.46 16.87
C ALA A 61 21.47 -1.12 15.91
N ASN A 62 21.87 -2.18 15.21
CA ASN A 62 21.01 -2.94 14.31
C ASN A 62 19.84 -3.59 15.07
N ALA A 63 20.10 -4.19 16.23
CA ALA A 63 19.05 -4.78 17.07
C ALA A 63 18.04 -3.72 17.58
N ILE A 64 18.52 -2.54 17.99
CA ILE A 64 17.64 -1.42 18.41
C ILE A 64 16.73 -0.98 17.25
N VAL A 65 17.29 -0.82 16.05
CA VAL A 65 16.53 -0.43 14.86
C VAL A 65 15.49 -1.51 14.52
N GLY A 66 15.86 -2.79 14.56
CA GLY A 66 14.95 -3.91 14.31
C GLY A 66 13.77 -3.94 15.29
N VAL A 67 14.05 -3.90 16.60
CA VAL A 67 13.00 -3.91 17.65
C VAL A 67 12.09 -2.69 17.56
N TRP A 68 12.64 -1.52 17.23
CA TRP A 68 11.84 -0.30 17.09
C TRP A 68 10.85 -0.37 15.91
N GLN A 69 11.23 -1.05 14.81
CA GLN A 69 10.35 -1.26 13.67
C GLN A 69 9.19 -2.20 14.01
N GLU A 70 9.48 -3.30 14.69
CA GLU A 70 8.52 -4.36 14.98
C GLU A 70 7.44 -3.92 15.99
N ARG A 71 7.83 -3.16 17.01
CA ARG A 71 6.91 -2.65 18.04
C ARG A 71 5.80 -1.74 17.51
N ASN A 72 6.00 -1.06 16.39
CA ASN A 72 4.98 -0.17 15.83
C ASN A 72 3.83 -0.93 15.11
N ALA A 73 3.96 -2.24 14.89
CA ALA A 73 3.01 -3.03 14.10
C ALA A 73 1.83 -3.65 14.88
N GLU A 74 1.96 -3.92 16.20
CA GLU A 74 1.08 -4.84 16.94
C GLU A 74 -0.33 -4.32 17.37
N ASN A 75 -0.73 -3.09 17.05
CA ASN A 75 -1.93 -2.46 17.64
C ASN A 75 -3.30 -2.86 17.04
N ALA A 76 -3.39 -3.90 16.21
CA ALA A 76 -4.59 -4.14 15.40
C ALA A 76 -5.77 -4.80 16.12
N ILE A 77 -5.48 -5.78 16.96
CA ILE A 77 -6.52 -6.58 17.64
C ILE A 77 -7.12 -5.81 18.82
N GLU A 78 -6.39 -4.84 19.40
CA GLU A 78 -6.93 -3.95 20.44
C GLU A 78 -8.09 -3.07 19.92
N ALA A 79 -8.03 -2.63 18.65
CA ALA A 79 -9.07 -1.79 18.05
C ALA A 79 -10.43 -2.52 17.93
N LEU A 80 -10.45 -3.85 17.86
CA LEU A 80 -11.70 -4.63 17.85
C LEU A 80 -12.45 -4.52 19.20
N LYS A 81 -11.73 -4.40 20.32
CA LYS A 81 -12.33 -4.30 21.65
C LYS A 81 -13.14 -3.01 21.84
N GLU A 82 -12.84 -1.95 21.09
CA GLU A 82 -13.62 -0.69 21.11
C GLU A 82 -15.08 -0.89 20.63
N TYR A 83 -15.37 -2.00 19.93
CA TYR A 83 -16.71 -2.33 19.46
C TYR A 83 -17.52 -3.13 20.49
N GLU A 84 -16.91 -3.67 21.54
CA GLU A 84 -17.66 -4.30 22.64
C GLU A 84 -18.30 -3.21 23.52
N PRO A 85 -19.64 -3.21 23.72
CA PRO A 85 -20.24 -2.28 24.67
C PRO A 85 -19.85 -2.67 26.10
N GLU A 86 -19.63 -1.69 26.97
CA GLU A 86 -19.32 -1.97 28.37
C GLU A 86 -20.52 -2.62 29.10
N MET A 87 -21.75 -2.25 28.70
CA MET A 87 -23.00 -2.63 29.38
C MET A 87 -24.08 -3.11 28.39
N GLY A 88 -24.96 -4.01 28.83
CA GLY A 88 -26.15 -4.44 28.10
C GLY A 88 -27.39 -4.53 29.00
N LYS A 89 -28.58 -4.59 28.39
CA LYS A 89 -29.87 -4.64 29.09
C LYS A 89 -30.47 -6.04 29.02
N VAL A 90 -30.76 -6.63 30.16
CA VAL A 90 -31.29 -8.00 30.28
C VAL A 90 -32.53 -8.09 31.16
N TYR A 91 -33.35 -9.10 30.91
CA TYR A 91 -34.41 -9.55 31.80
C TYR A 91 -34.02 -10.91 32.38
N ARG A 92 -33.83 -10.94 33.70
CA ARG A 92 -33.53 -12.16 34.47
C ARG A 92 -34.61 -12.36 35.54
N GLN A 93 -34.82 -13.60 35.96
CA GLN A 93 -35.94 -13.98 36.84
C GLN A 93 -35.94 -13.27 38.20
N ASP A 94 -34.77 -12.82 38.66
CA ASP A 94 -34.59 -12.17 39.96
C ASP A 94 -35.20 -10.76 40.04
N ARG A 95 -35.46 -10.09 38.90
CA ARG A 95 -36.15 -8.79 38.88
C ARG A 95 -37.16 -8.67 37.75
N LYS A 96 -38.28 -8.03 38.04
CA LYS A 96 -39.35 -7.77 37.06
C LYS A 96 -39.00 -6.66 36.06
N SER A 97 -38.16 -5.69 36.45
CA SER A 97 -37.70 -4.61 35.59
C SER A 97 -36.42 -4.98 34.84
N VAL A 98 -36.18 -4.32 33.71
CA VAL A 98 -34.94 -4.47 32.94
C VAL A 98 -33.73 -4.13 33.81
N GLN A 99 -32.69 -4.95 33.73
CA GLN A 99 -31.43 -4.76 34.44
C GLN A 99 -30.34 -4.37 33.45
N ARG A 100 -29.53 -3.37 33.79
CA ARG A 100 -28.34 -3.02 33.02
C ARG A 100 -27.11 -3.64 33.70
N ILE A 101 -26.50 -4.64 33.06
CA ILE A 101 -25.33 -5.39 33.56
C ILE A 101 -24.14 -5.20 32.62
N LYS A 102 -22.95 -5.64 33.02
CA LYS A 102 -21.79 -5.62 32.11
C LYS A 102 -22.04 -6.57 30.94
N ALA A 103 -21.63 -6.18 29.73
CA ALA A 103 -21.89 -7.01 28.55
C ALA A 103 -21.19 -8.37 28.63
N ARG A 104 -20.02 -8.45 29.28
CA ARG A 104 -19.30 -9.72 29.54
C ARG A 104 -20.06 -10.71 30.42
N ASP A 105 -21.02 -10.24 31.22
CA ASP A 105 -21.82 -11.08 32.11
C ASP A 105 -23.08 -11.63 31.40
N ILE A 106 -23.31 -11.28 30.14
CA ILE A 106 -24.41 -11.78 29.30
C ILE A 106 -24.07 -13.17 28.81
N VAL A 107 -25.02 -14.11 28.90
CA VAL A 107 -24.85 -15.50 28.50
C VAL A 107 -25.90 -15.94 27.47
N PRO A 108 -25.61 -16.97 26.65
CA PRO A 108 -26.62 -17.58 25.78
C PRO A 108 -27.89 -17.97 26.58
N GLY A 109 -29.06 -17.60 26.04
CA GLY A 109 -30.35 -17.79 26.70
C GLY A 109 -30.88 -16.56 27.45
N ASP A 110 -30.04 -15.56 27.76
CA ASP A 110 -30.52 -14.31 28.34
C ASP A 110 -31.52 -13.61 27.40
N ILE A 111 -32.60 -13.06 27.98
CA ILE A 111 -33.53 -12.20 27.26
C ILE A 111 -33.00 -10.77 27.33
N VAL A 112 -32.73 -10.19 26.16
CA VAL A 112 -32.11 -8.87 26.05
C VAL A 112 -33.04 -7.87 25.41
N GLU A 113 -32.89 -6.62 25.82
CA GLU A 113 -33.61 -5.49 25.24
C GLU A 113 -32.61 -4.56 24.54
N VAL A 114 -32.96 -4.15 23.32
CA VAL A 114 -32.19 -3.16 22.57
C VAL A 114 -33.12 -2.05 22.08
N ALA A 115 -32.61 -0.82 22.09
CA ALA A 115 -33.31 0.37 21.64
C ALA A 115 -32.37 1.26 20.80
N VAL A 116 -32.92 2.26 20.13
CA VAL A 116 -32.16 3.24 19.34
C VAL A 116 -30.94 3.78 20.08
N GLY A 117 -29.79 3.77 19.41
CA GLY A 117 -28.51 4.20 19.96
C GLY A 117 -27.76 3.12 20.76
N ASP A 118 -28.39 1.99 21.12
CA ASP A 118 -27.68 0.89 21.76
C ASP A 118 -26.77 0.17 20.76
N LYS A 119 -25.59 -0.22 21.24
CA LYS A 119 -24.72 -1.18 20.56
C LYS A 119 -25.10 -2.60 21.02
N VAL A 120 -25.23 -3.50 20.06
CA VAL A 120 -25.72 -4.87 20.29
C VAL A 120 -24.62 -5.67 21.01
N PRO A 121 -24.89 -6.25 22.19
CA PRO A 121 -23.84 -6.83 23.05
C PRO A 121 -23.46 -8.29 22.74
N ALA A 122 -24.27 -9.00 21.97
CA ALA A 122 -24.11 -10.41 21.63
C ALA A 122 -24.91 -10.73 20.36
N ASP A 123 -24.74 -11.92 19.79
CA ASP A 123 -25.61 -12.35 18.70
C ASP A 123 -26.95 -12.80 19.25
N ILE A 124 -28.03 -12.16 18.77
CA ILE A 124 -29.35 -12.22 19.37
C ILE A 124 -30.40 -12.57 18.32
N ARG A 125 -31.22 -13.57 18.63
CA ARG A 125 -32.41 -13.89 17.86
C ARG A 125 -33.56 -13.00 18.32
N ILE A 126 -34.11 -12.20 17.41
CA ILE A 126 -35.21 -11.27 17.73
C ILE A 126 -36.47 -12.07 18.03
N THR A 127 -37.12 -11.82 19.17
CA THR A 127 -38.37 -12.50 19.55
C THR A 127 -39.58 -11.59 19.40
N SER A 128 -39.44 -10.30 19.69
CA SER A 128 -40.53 -9.33 19.60
C SER A 128 -39.98 -7.94 19.28
N ILE A 129 -40.52 -7.31 18.24
CA ILE A 129 -40.26 -5.90 17.94
C ILE A 129 -41.37 -5.08 18.62
N LYS A 130 -40.98 -4.07 19.41
CA LYS A 130 -41.90 -3.23 20.18
C LYS A 130 -42.28 -1.93 19.46
N SER A 131 -41.43 -1.48 18.55
CA SER A 131 -41.70 -0.35 17.63
C SER A 131 -42.37 -0.84 16.33
N THR A 132 -42.84 0.09 15.49
CA THR A 132 -43.37 -0.21 14.15
C THR A 132 -42.36 -0.98 13.29
N THR A 133 -41.12 -0.51 13.30
CA THR A 133 -40.00 -1.18 12.64
C THR A 133 -38.76 -1.14 13.53
N LEU A 134 -37.89 -2.12 13.34
CA LEU A 134 -36.53 -2.13 13.88
C LEU A 134 -35.56 -1.97 12.71
N ARG A 135 -34.68 -0.98 12.81
CA ARG A 135 -33.63 -0.69 11.83
C ARG A 135 -32.28 -0.80 12.51
N VAL A 136 -31.37 -1.53 11.88
CA VAL A 136 -30.06 -1.85 12.43
C VAL A 136 -29.01 -1.46 11.40
N ASP A 137 -28.00 -0.72 11.84
CA ASP A 137 -26.80 -0.47 11.07
C ASP A 137 -25.86 -1.66 11.23
N GLN A 138 -25.65 -2.38 10.12
CA GLN A 138 -24.77 -3.55 10.05
C GLN A 138 -23.53 -3.26 9.22
N SER A 139 -23.17 -1.99 9.03
CA SER A 139 -22.00 -1.57 8.25
C SER A 139 -20.72 -2.29 8.67
N ILE A 140 -20.51 -2.53 9.96
CA ILE A 140 -19.31 -3.25 10.45
C ILE A 140 -19.16 -4.67 9.89
N LEU A 141 -20.26 -5.37 9.61
CA LEU A 141 -20.25 -6.77 9.13
C LEU A 141 -20.53 -6.90 7.64
N THR A 142 -21.07 -5.85 7.02
CA THR A 142 -21.59 -5.91 5.64
C THR A 142 -21.01 -4.84 4.71
N GLY A 143 -20.28 -3.85 5.23
CA GLY A 143 -19.83 -2.66 4.51
C GLY A 143 -20.93 -1.65 4.20
N GLU A 144 -22.21 -2.07 4.19
CA GLU A 144 -23.32 -1.24 3.76
C GLU A 144 -23.81 -0.30 4.89
N SER A 145 -23.65 1.02 4.70
CA SER A 145 -24.07 2.04 5.66
C SER A 145 -25.58 2.33 5.66
N VAL A 146 -26.38 1.57 4.90
CA VAL A 146 -27.84 1.70 4.85
C VAL A 146 -28.45 0.81 5.93
N SER A 147 -29.30 1.39 6.78
CA SER A 147 -29.95 0.63 7.83
C SER A 147 -30.82 -0.51 7.27
N VAL A 148 -30.71 -1.68 7.87
CA VAL A 148 -31.46 -2.87 7.44
C VAL A 148 -32.64 -3.07 8.37
N ILE A 149 -33.81 -3.30 7.80
CA ILE A 149 -35.02 -3.57 8.55
C ILE A 149 -35.03 -5.05 9.00
N LYS A 150 -35.31 -5.28 10.28
CA LYS A 150 -35.32 -6.62 10.91
C LYS A 150 -36.73 -7.16 11.20
N HIS A 151 -36.88 -8.48 11.31
CA HIS A 151 -38.15 -9.21 11.47
C HIS A 151 -38.06 -10.30 12.54
N THR A 152 -39.18 -10.91 12.89
CA THR A 152 -39.24 -12.04 13.84
C THR A 152 -39.34 -13.39 13.15
N ASP A 153 -39.72 -13.43 11.87
CA ASP A 153 -39.96 -14.68 11.13
C ASP A 153 -38.70 -15.54 10.99
N PRO A 154 -38.81 -16.88 10.96
CA PRO A 154 -37.68 -17.74 10.67
C PRO A 154 -37.18 -17.52 9.25
N VAL A 155 -35.85 -17.52 9.08
CA VAL A 155 -35.21 -17.57 7.76
C VAL A 155 -35.07 -19.06 7.42
N PRO A 156 -35.74 -19.58 6.36
CA PRO A 156 -35.79 -21.02 6.11
C PRO A 156 -34.45 -21.61 5.67
N ASP A 157 -33.60 -20.80 5.04
CA ASP A 157 -32.31 -21.24 4.53
C ASP A 157 -31.30 -21.39 5.69
N PRO A 158 -30.84 -22.62 6.00
CA PRO A 158 -29.87 -22.86 7.08
C PRO A 158 -28.48 -22.31 6.74
N ARG A 159 -28.20 -22.01 5.46
CA ARG A 159 -26.94 -21.42 4.97
C ARG A 159 -27.12 -19.95 4.57
N ALA A 160 -28.15 -19.29 5.07
CA ALA A 160 -28.37 -17.87 4.82
C ALA A 160 -27.15 -17.04 5.24
N VAL A 161 -26.73 -16.12 4.36
CA VAL A 161 -25.65 -15.18 4.65
C VAL A 161 -26.07 -14.15 5.70
N ASN A 162 -25.12 -13.46 6.32
CA ASN A 162 -25.42 -12.48 7.38
C ASN A 162 -26.39 -11.36 6.94
N GLN A 163 -26.34 -10.95 5.67
CA GLN A 163 -27.27 -9.97 5.10
C GLN A 163 -28.72 -10.49 5.00
N ASP A 164 -28.90 -11.80 4.86
CA ASP A 164 -30.21 -12.45 4.72
C ASP A 164 -30.84 -12.84 6.06
N LYS A 165 -30.02 -12.95 7.12
CA LYS A 165 -30.45 -13.17 8.52
C LYS A 165 -31.16 -11.92 9.09
N LYS A 166 -32.33 -11.60 8.52
CA LYS A 166 -33.16 -10.44 8.90
C LYS A 166 -33.80 -10.57 10.28
N ASN A 167 -33.70 -11.73 10.91
CA ASN A 167 -34.24 -12.02 12.23
C ASN A 167 -33.19 -12.07 13.35
N MET A 168 -31.96 -11.71 13.01
CA MET A 168 -30.80 -11.68 13.89
C MET A 168 -30.33 -10.24 14.15
N LEU A 169 -29.81 -10.00 15.35
CA LEU A 169 -28.95 -8.86 15.67
C LEU A 169 -27.55 -9.42 15.96
N PHE A 170 -26.52 -8.74 15.49
CA PHE A 170 -25.15 -9.22 15.62
C PHE A 170 -24.36 -8.35 16.58
N SER A 171 -23.48 -8.95 17.38
CA SER A 171 -22.62 -8.25 18.32
C SER A 171 -21.82 -7.14 17.64
N GLY A 172 -21.70 -5.98 18.29
CA GLY A 172 -20.99 -4.80 17.78
C GLY A 172 -21.80 -3.91 16.82
N THR A 173 -22.90 -4.40 16.24
CA THR A 173 -23.80 -3.58 15.39
C THR A 173 -24.58 -2.57 16.24
N ASN A 174 -25.16 -1.54 15.61
CA ASN A 174 -25.91 -0.51 16.33
C ASN A 174 -27.39 -0.47 15.90
N ILE A 175 -28.27 -0.08 16.82
CA ILE A 175 -29.69 0.12 16.51
C ILE A 175 -29.89 1.55 16.00
N ALA A 176 -30.16 1.68 14.70
CA ALA A 176 -30.41 2.96 14.05
C ALA A 176 -31.80 3.52 14.39
N ALA A 177 -32.82 2.66 14.49
CA ALA A 177 -34.16 3.07 14.92
C ALA A 177 -34.96 1.90 15.49
N GLY A 178 -35.88 2.21 16.40
CA GLY A 178 -36.82 1.26 16.98
C GLY A 178 -36.38 0.64 18.29
N LYS A 179 -37.18 -0.32 18.77
CA LYS A 179 -36.98 -1.05 20.02
C LYS A 179 -37.39 -2.51 19.84
N ALA A 180 -36.58 -3.43 20.33
CA ALA A 180 -36.84 -4.86 20.23
C ALA A 180 -36.33 -5.64 21.45
N MET A 181 -36.90 -6.84 21.60
CA MET A 181 -36.47 -7.86 22.53
C MET A 181 -36.01 -9.10 21.75
N GLY A 182 -35.03 -9.80 22.30
CA GLY A 182 -34.52 -11.03 21.71
C GLY A 182 -33.86 -11.95 22.74
N VAL A 183 -33.50 -13.14 22.29
CA VAL A 183 -32.77 -14.16 23.06
C VAL A 183 -31.35 -14.22 22.55
N VAL A 184 -30.36 -14.19 23.44
CA VAL A 184 -28.96 -14.36 23.07
C VAL A 184 -28.71 -15.80 22.61
N ILE A 185 -28.11 -15.97 21.43
CA ILE A 185 -27.78 -17.29 20.88
C ILE A 185 -26.28 -17.60 20.96
N ALA A 186 -25.41 -16.58 20.88
CA ALA A 186 -23.96 -16.73 20.91
C ALA A 186 -23.30 -15.51 21.55
N THR A 187 -22.19 -15.74 22.25
CA THR A 187 -21.40 -14.73 22.97
C THR A 187 -19.90 -14.98 22.74
N GLY A 188 -19.07 -13.95 22.94
CA GLY A 188 -17.62 -14.04 22.80
C GLY A 188 -17.18 -14.47 21.40
N VAL A 189 -16.22 -15.40 21.33
CA VAL A 189 -15.64 -15.93 20.09
C VAL A 189 -16.66 -16.61 19.16
N ASN A 190 -17.80 -17.09 19.70
CA ASN A 190 -18.83 -17.76 18.91
C ASN A 190 -19.75 -16.81 18.13
N THR A 191 -19.63 -15.50 18.36
CA THR A 191 -20.38 -14.48 17.60
C THR A 191 -19.78 -14.28 16.21
N GLU A 192 -20.52 -13.65 15.29
CA GLU A 192 -19.98 -13.32 13.96
C GLU A 192 -18.71 -12.43 14.02
N ILE A 193 -18.66 -11.45 14.92
CA ILE A 193 -17.44 -10.64 15.15
C ILE A 193 -16.32 -11.45 15.84
N GLY A 194 -16.69 -12.42 16.68
CA GLY A 194 -15.75 -13.35 17.30
C GLY A 194 -15.05 -14.27 16.31
N LYS A 195 -15.79 -14.79 15.31
CA LYS A 195 -15.24 -15.57 14.20
C LYS A 195 -14.24 -14.76 13.37
N ILE A 196 -14.57 -13.50 13.07
CA ILE A 196 -13.67 -12.57 12.37
C ILE A 196 -12.36 -12.40 13.15
N ARG A 197 -12.43 -12.21 14.47
CA ARG A 197 -11.23 -12.13 15.31
C ARG A 197 -10.39 -13.40 15.22
N ASP A 198 -11.00 -14.57 15.40
CA ASP A 198 -10.26 -15.82 15.42
C ASP A 198 -9.59 -16.10 14.05
N GLU A 199 -10.24 -15.74 12.95
CA GLU A 199 -9.63 -15.75 11.61
C GLU A 199 -8.43 -14.78 11.51
N MET A 200 -8.54 -13.56 12.06
CA MET A 200 -7.42 -12.62 12.08
C MET A 200 -6.24 -13.12 12.91
N VAL A 201 -6.50 -13.77 14.05
CA VAL A 201 -5.43 -14.33 14.91
C VAL A 201 -4.77 -15.53 14.22
N ALA A 202 -5.54 -16.39 13.55
CA ALA A 202 -5.02 -17.55 12.84
C ALA A 202 -4.25 -17.20 11.55
N THR A 203 -4.41 -15.98 11.03
CA THR A 203 -3.71 -15.53 9.81
C THR A 203 -2.31 -15.05 10.19
N GLU A 204 -1.31 -15.87 9.88
CA GLU A 204 0.11 -15.50 9.92
C GLU A 204 0.43 -14.58 8.73
N GLN A 205 1.15 -13.48 8.97
CA GLN A 205 1.67 -12.63 7.91
C GLN A 205 2.90 -13.29 7.28
N GLU A 206 2.85 -13.53 5.97
CA GLU A 206 4.03 -13.97 5.23
C GLU A 206 5.08 -12.85 5.12
N ARG A 207 6.35 -13.24 5.10
CA ARG A 207 7.46 -12.29 4.86
C ARG A 207 7.37 -11.72 3.45
N THR A 208 7.71 -10.44 3.30
CA THR A 208 7.70 -9.78 1.99
C THR A 208 8.67 -10.43 0.99
N PRO A 209 8.40 -10.35 -0.33
CA PRO A 209 9.30 -10.91 -1.35
C PRO A 209 10.74 -10.42 -1.22
N LEU A 210 10.95 -9.15 -0.86
CA LEU A 210 12.29 -8.63 -0.61
C LEU A 210 12.94 -9.27 0.62
N GLN A 211 12.23 -9.38 1.76
CA GLN A 211 12.78 -10.01 2.96
C GLN A 211 13.19 -11.45 2.68
N GLN A 212 12.35 -12.22 2.00
CA GLN A 212 12.69 -13.59 1.58
C GLN A 212 13.97 -13.63 0.71
N LYS A 213 14.15 -12.64 -0.17
CA LYS A 213 15.35 -12.54 -1.03
C LYS A 213 16.59 -12.09 -0.27
N LEU A 214 16.45 -11.25 0.75
CA LEU A 214 17.55 -10.85 1.64
C LEU A 214 17.98 -12.03 2.52
N ASP A 215 17.04 -12.83 3.02
CA ASP A 215 17.31 -14.05 3.78
C ASP A 215 18.03 -15.08 2.90
N GLU A 216 17.52 -15.35 1.69
CA GLU A 216 18.14 -16.25 0.71
C GLU A 216 19.55 -15.78 0.33
N PHE A 217 19.71 -14.46 0.14
CA PHE A 217 21.02 -13.86 -0.11
C PHE A 217 21.97 -14.04 1.07
N GLY A 218 21.52 -13.83 2.31
CA GLY A 218 22.32 -14.03 3.51
C GLY A 218 22.79 -15.48 3.67
N GLU A 219 21.93 -16.45 3.38
CA GLU A 219 22.34 -17.86 3.36
C GLU A 219 23.38 -18.18 2.27
N GLN A 220 23.21 -17.63 1.06
CA GLN A 220 24.17 -17.82 -0.03
C GLN A 220 25.52 -17.20 0.31
N LEU A 221 25.52 -15.97 0.82
CA LEU A 221 26.71 -15.25 1.23
C LEU A 221 27.46 -15.99 2.35
N SER A 222 26.74 -16.48 3.37
CA SER A 222 27.32 -17.28 4.45
C SER A 222 28.05 -18.54 3.94
N LYS A 223 27.48 -19.23 2.94
CA LYS A 223 28.12 -20.39 2.29
C LYS A 223 29.39 -19.98 1.53
N VAL A 224 29.36 -18.85 0.82
CA VAL A 224 30.53 -18.32 0.10
C VAL A 224 31.64 -17.93 1.07
N ILE A 225 31.33 -17.19 2.14
CA ILE A 225 32.30 -16.82 3.19
C ILE A 225 32.95 -18.08 3.77
N SER A 226 32.14 -19.06 4.16
CA SER A 226 32.64 -20.32 4.73
C SER A 226 33.59 -21.06 3.77
N LEU A 227 33.26 -21.09 2.47
CA LEU A 227 34.10 -21.72 1.45
C LEU A 227 35.42 -20.98 1.26
N ILE A 228 35.41 -19.64 1.22
CA ILE A 228 36.63 -18.84 1.07
C ILE A 228 37.50 -18.97 2.33
N CYS A 229 36.93 -18.93 3.53
CA CYS A 229 37.65 -19.18 4.78
C CYS A 229 38.39 -20.53 4.75
N ILE A 230 37.72 -21.59 4.30
CA ILE A 230 38.34 -22.92 4.15
C ILE A 230 39.45 -22.89 3.08
N ALA A 231 39.22 -22.22 1.94
CA ALA A 231 40.21 -22.12 0.88
C ALA A 231 41.48 -21.38 1.32
N VAL A 232 41.33 -20.23 2.00
CA VAL A 232 42.43 -19.47 2.60
C VAL A 232 43.18 -20.33 3.61
N TRP A 233 42.46 -21.09 4.45
CA TRP A 233 43.08 -21.99 5.42
C TRP A 233 43.89 -23.11 4.75
N ILE A 234 43.37 -23.73 3.69
CA ILE A 234 44.08 -24.79 2.93
C ILE A 234 45.32 -24.25 2.22
N ILE A 235 45.23 -23.08 1.57
CA ILE A 235 46.36 -22.45 0.88
C ILE A 235 47.50 -22.17 1.88
N ASN A 236 47.13 -21.73 3.08
CA ASN A 236 48.09 -21.24 4.07
C ASN A 236 48.53 -22.28 5.11
N ILE A 237 47.96 -23.49 5.13
CA ILE A 237 48.33 -24.53 6.10
C ILE A 237 49.82 -24.88 6.07
N GLY A 238 50.46 -24.76 4.89
CA GLY A 238 51.91 -24.97 4.72
C GLY A 238 52.76 -23.92 5.44
N HIS A 239 52.23 -22.72 5.65
CA HIS A 239 52.89 -21.58 6.28
C HIS A 239 52.66 -21.49 7.79
N PHE A 240 51.86 -22.39 8.39
CA PHE A 240 51.55 -22.35 9.82
C PHE A 240 52.77 -22.66 10.70
N ASN A 241 53.75 -23.37 10.14
CA ASN A 241 55.00 -23.73 10.82
C ASN A 241 56.12 -22.70 10.58
N ASP A 242 55.83 -21.55 9.96
CA ASP A 242 56.86 -20.58 9.63
C ASP A 242 57.57 -20.04 10.90
N PRO A 243 58.92 -19.83 10.86
CA PRO A 243 59.74 -19.46 12.03
C PRO A 243 59.41 -18.12 12.69
N VAL A 244 58.47 -17.39 12.10
CA VAL A 244 58.03 -16.04 12.44
C VAL A 244 57.00 -16.09 13.57
N HIS A 245 56.16 -17.14 13.57
CA HIS A 245 55.22 -17.45 14.64
C HIS A 245 55.91 -18.09 15.88
N GLY A 246 57.24 -17.99 15.97
CA GLY A 246 58.07 -18.64 17.00
C GLY A 246 58.18 -20.15 16.83
N GLY A 247 57.90 -20.70 15.64
CA GLY A 247 57.80 -22.14 15.39
C GLY A 247 56.58 -22.80 16.06
N SER A 248 55.64 -22.00 16.57
CA SER A 248 54.42 -22.47 17.21
C SER A 248 53.26 -22.45 16.22
N TRP A 249 52.76 -23.63 15.89
CA TRP A 249 51.58 -23.83 15.05
C TRP A 249 50.35 -23.04 15.55
N ILE A 250 50.29 -22.77 16.86
CA ILE A 250 49.20 -22.02 17.50
C ILE A 250 49.22 -20.54 17.07
N ARG A 251 50.39 -19.90 16.99
CA ARG A 251 50.49 -18.48 16.61
C ARG A 251 50.21 -18.27 15.12
N GLY A 252 50.65 -19.20 14.27
CA GLY A 252 50.28 -19.22 12.84
C GLY A 252 48.77 -19.43 12.64
N ALA A 253 48.18 -20.37 13.37
CA ALA A 253 46.74 -20.57 13.36
C ALA A 253 45.98 -19.31 13.79
N ILE A 254 46.44 -18.60 14.82
CA ILE A 254 45.85 -17.33 15.28
C ILE A 254 45.90 -16.25 14.17
N TYR A 255 47.02 -16.10 13.48
CA TYR A 255 47.17 -15.11 12.40
C TYR A 255 46.20 -15.37 11.23
N TYR A 256 46.17 -16.61 10.71
CA TYR A 256 45.24 -16.95 9.64
C TYR A 256 43.77 -16.97 10.09
N PHE A 257 43.53 -17.13 11.39
CA PHE A 257 42.20 -16.96 11.97
C PHE A 257 41.79 -15.49 12.06
N LYS A 258 42.72 -14.56 12.32
CA LYS A 258 42.50 -13.09 12.21
C LYS A 258 42.13 -12.70 10.79
N ILE A 259 42.80 -13.27 9.78
CA ILE A 259 42.42 -13.09 8.36
C ILE A 259 41.00 -13.59 8.08
N ALA A 260 40.61 -14.74 8.65
CA ALA A 260 39.25 -15.26 8.50
C ALA A 260 38.18 -14.34 9.13
N VAL A 261 38.49 -13.68 10.26
CA VAL A 261 37.63 -12.65 10.87
C VAL A 261 37.53 -11.41 9.97
N ALA A 262 38.66 -10.90 9.47
CA ALA A 262 38.69 -9.77 8.55
C ALA A 262 37.89 -10.05 7.26
N LEU A 263 38.01 -11.26 6.73
CA LEU A 263 37.26 -11.73 5.57
C LEU A 263 35.75 -11.81 5.85
N ALA A 264 35.35 -12.28 7.03
CA ALA A 264 33.94 -12.35 7.42
C ALA A 264 33.32 -10.96 7.54
N VAL A 265 34.04 -9.99 8.10
CA VAL A 265 33.63 -8.58 8.17
C VAL A 265 33.53 -7.98 6.76
N ALA A 266 34.57 -8.12 5.93
CA ALA A 266 34.60 -7.61 4.56
C ALA A 266 33.45 -8.11 3.67
N ALA A 267 32.96 -9.32 3.93
CA ALA A 267 31.94 -9.94 3.10
C ALA A 267 30.52 -9.49 3.45
N ILE A 268 30.26 -9.02 4.67
CA ILE A 268 28.91 -8.72 5.15
C ILE A 268 28.61 -7.23 4.91
N PRO A 269 27.53 -6.87 4.20
CA PRO A 269 27.19 -5.47 3.98
C PRO A 269 26.46 -4.88 5.21
N GLU A 270 27.19 -4.46 6.25
CA GLU A 270 26.58 -4.06 7.53
C GLU A 270 25.72 -2.80 7.43
N GLY A 271 26.02 -1.91 6.48
CA GLY A 271 25.24 -0.71 6.21
C GLY A 271 23.88 -0.99 5.54
N LEU A 272 23.68 -2.19 5.00
CA LEU A 272 22.53 -2.48 4.14
C LEU A 272 21.16 -2.33 4.86
N PRO A 273 20.94 -2.88 6.07
CA PRO A 273 19.67 -2.71 6.78
C PRO A 273 19.33 -1.24 7.07
N ALA A 274 20.34 -0.43 7.40
CA ALA A 274 20.18 1.00 7.68
C ALA A 274 19.81 1.78 6.40
N VAL A 275 20.46 1.48 5.28
CA VAL A 275 20.17 2.11 3.98
C VAL A 275 18.77 1.74 3.49
N ILE A 276 18.38 0.45 3.57
CA ILE A 276 17.03 -0.01 3.20
C ILE A 276 15.99 0.71 4.03
N THR A 277 16.16 0.72 5.36
CA THR A 277 15.24 1.39 6.29
C THR A 277 15.07 2.87 5.95
N THR A 278 16.19 3.56 5.70
CA THR A 278 16.18 4.98 5.37
C THR A 278 15.45 5.25 4.05
N CYS A 279 15.74 4.43 3.02
CA CYS A 279 15.09 4.52 1.71
C CYS A 279 13.57 4.29 1.81
N LEU A 280 13.15 3.24 2.51
CA LEU A 280 11.74 2.92 2.73
C LEU A 280 11.04 4.03 3.53
N ALA A 281 11.65 4.56 4.59
CA ALA A 281 11.09 5.66 5.38
C ALA A 281 10.88 6.94 4.55
N LEU A 282 11.84 7.26 3.68
CA LEU A 282 11.73 8.38 2.74
C LEU A 282 10.67 8.12 1.67
N GLY A 283 10.56 6.89 1.19
CA GLY A 283 9.49 6.41 0.31
C GLY A 283 8.11 6.60 0.92
N THR A 284 7.92 6.14 2.15
CA THR A 284 6.70 6.35 2.95
C THR A 284 6.35 7.83 3.07
N ARG A 285 7.34 8.71 3.29
CA ARG A 285 7.11 10.16 3.35
C ARG A 285 6.66 10.73 2.00
N ARG A 286 7.17 10.22 0.86
CA ARG A 286 6.71 10.61 -0.49
C ARG A 286 5.28 10.12 -0.76
N MET A 287 4.97 8.88 -0.40
CA MET A 287 3.62 8.31 -0.49
C MET A 287 2.61 9.07 0.37
N ALA A 288 2.99 9.47 1.59
CA ALA A 288 2.12 10.25 2.48
C ALA A 288 1.74 11.62 1.89
N LYS A 289 2.65 12.26 1.14
CA LYS A 289 2.34 13.50 0.39
C LYS A 289 1.33 13.28 -0.74
N LYS A 290 1.22 12.05 -1.23
CA LYS A 290 0.21 11.60 -2.21
C LYS A 290 -1.00 10.95 -1.54
N ASN A 291 -1.26 11.21 -0.24
CA ASN A 291 -2.36 10.67 0.56
C ASN A 291 -2.31 9.15 0.84
N ALA A 292 -1.20 8.46 0.55
CA ALA A 292 -0.99 7.06 0.90
C ALA A 292 -0.18 6.94 2.20
N ILE A 293 -0.83 6.60 3.31
CA ILE A 293 -0.19 6.44 4.61
C ILE A 293 0.23 4.98 4.78
N VAL A 294 1.53 4.72 4.65
CA VAL A 294 2.08 3.37 4.83
C VAL A 294 2.40 3.12 6.30
N ARG A 295 1.85 2.04 6.86
CA ARG A 295 2.03 1.66 8.27
C ARG A 295 3.23 0.73 8.47
N SER A 296 3.51 -0.12 7.49
CA SER A 296 4.61 -1.08 7.52
C SER A 296 5.61 -0.75 6.40
N LEU A 297 6.86 -0.42 6.78
CA LEU A 297 7.90 0.02 5.83
C LEU A 297 8.16 -0.97 4.68
N PRO A 298 8.28 -2.30 4.92
CA PRO A 298 8.48 -3.27 3.84
C PRO A 298 7.36 -3.26 2.78
N SER A 299 6.15 -2.87 3.14
CA SER A 299 4.98 -2.88 2.26
C SER A 299 5.10 -1.91 1.09
N VAL A 300 5.92 -0.88 1.23
CA VAL A 300 6.27 0.06 0.15
C VAL A 300 6.86 -0.67 -1.06
N GLU A 301 7.69 -1.70 -0.82
CA GLU A 301 8.28 -2.53 -1.88
C GLU A 301 7.27 -3.51 -2.47
N THR A 302 6.53 -4.21 -1.60
CA THR A 302 5.50 -5.18 -2.00
C THR A 302 4.49 -4.55 -2.95
N LEU A 303 4.15 -3.27 -2.74
CA LEU A 303 3.26 -2.49 -3.61
C LEU A 303 3.75 -2.40 -5.06
N GLY A 304 5.06 -2.38 -5.27
CA GLY A 304 5.63 -2.39 -6.62
C GLY A 304 5.40 -3.71 -7.36
N CYS A 305 5.26 -4.81 -6.62
CA CYS A 305 5.06 -6.17 -7.13
C CYS A 305 3.58 -6.54 -7.28
N THR A 306 2.64 -5.66 -6.92
CA THR A 306 1.20 -5.96 -6.97
C THR A 306 0.77 -6.37 -8.37
N SER A 307 0.17 -7.55 -8.44
CA SER A 307 -0.33 -8.18 -9.67
C SER A 307 -1.84 -8.14 -9.77
N VAL A 308 -2.53 -8.23 -8.62
CA VAL A 308 -3.99 -8.22 -8.51
C VAL A 308 -4.40 -7.21 -7.44
N ILE A 309 -5.38 -6.36 -7.76
CA ILE A 309 -6.04 -5.47 -6.80
C ILE A 309 -7.48 -5.92 -6.65
N CYS A 310 -7.80 -6.51 -5.50
CA CYS A 310 -9.14 -6.79 -5.04
C CYS A 310 -9.68 -5.54 -4.34
N SER A 311 -10.66 -4.87 -4.94
CA SER A 311 -11.20 -3.63 -4.40
C SER A 311 -12.65 -3.82 -3.97
N ASP A 312 -13.01 -3.31 -2.78
CA ASP A 312 -14.41 -3.09 -2.45
C ASP A 312 -15.01 -2.04 -3.40
N LYS A 313 -16.32 -2.13 -3.63
CA LYS A 313 -17.07 -1.16 -4.42
C LYS A 313 -17.41 0.07 -3.59
N THR A 314 -18.10 -0.12 -2.46
CA THR A 314 -18.71 0.97 -1.69
C THR A 314 -17.62 1.77 -0.99
N GLY A 315 -17.56 3.10 -1.23
CA GLY A 315 -16.60 3.99 -0.56
C GLY A 315 -15.20 4.02 -1.17
N THR A 316 -14.78 2.94 -1.84
CA THR A 316 -13.50 2.89 -2.59
C THR A 316 -13.68 3.25 -4.07
N LEU A 317 -14.37 2.41 -4.84
CA LEU A 317 -14.62 2.66 -6.27
C LEU A 317 -15.75 3.69 -6.48
N THR A 318 -16.68 3.75 -5.54
CA THR A 318 -17.78 4.72 -5.50
C THR A 318 -17.58 5.74 -4.39
N THR A 319 -18.37 6.81 -4.43
CA THR A 319 -18.31 7.88 -3.42
C THR A 319 -18.97 7.48 -2.10
N ASN A 320 -19.73 6.37 -2.05
CA ASN A 320 -20.66 6.03 -0.96
C ASN A 320 -21.67 7.17 -0.67
N GLN A 321 -21.99 7.95 -1.70
CA GLN A 321 -22.90 9.08 -1.60
C GLN A 321 -24.04 8.90 -2.59
N MET A 322 -25.12 8.33 -2.08
CA MET A 322 -26.33 8.10 -2.86
C MET A 322 -26.80 9.39 -3.52
N SER A 323 -26.88 9.39 -4.84
CA SER A 323 -27.15 10.57 -5.65
C SER A 323 -28.23 10.26 -6.68
N VAL A 324 -29.26 11.12 -6.74
CA VAL A 324 -30.26 11.04 -7.81
C VAL A 324 -29.59 11.45 -9.11
N CYS A 325 -29.66 10.58 -10.13
CA CYS A 325 -29.00 10.79 -11.41
C CYS A 325 -30.02 10.91 -12.56
N ARG A 326 -31.19 10.29 -12.43
CA ARG A 326 -32.29 10.44 -13.38
C ARG A 326 -33.61 10.66 -12.66
N MET A 327 -34.53 11.38 -13.30
CA MET A 327 -35.92 11.48 -12.86
C MET A 327 -36.85 11.68 -14.06
N PHE A 328 -38.11 11.25 -13.94
CA PHE A 328 -39.10 11.48 -14.98
C PHE A 328 -40.47 11.85 -14.40
N ILE A 329 -41.23 12.60 -15.19
CA ILE A 329 -42.64 12.94 -14.97
C ILE A 329 -43.45 12.67 -16.26
N LEU A 330 -44.78 12.65 -16.18
CA LEU A 330 -45.60 12.58 -17.38
C LEU A 330 -45.65 13.94 -18.09
N ASP A 331 -45.57 13.91 -19.42
CA ASP A 331 -45.64 15.09 -20.28
C ASP A 331 -47.03 15.26 -20.90
N ARG A 332 -47.49 14.23 -21.63
CA ARG A 332 -48.82 14.21 -22.26
C ARG A 332 -49.41 12.81 -22.21
N VAL A 333 -50.74 12.75 -22.19
CA VAL A 333 -51.52 11.51 -22.24
C VAL A 333 -52.54 11.64 -23.37
N GLU A 334 -52.52 10.70 -24.30
CA GLU A 334 -53.44 10.61 -25.44
C GLU A 334 -54.05 9.19 -25.47
N GLY A 335 -55.30 9.08 -25.01
CA GLY A 335 -55.99 7.79 -24.90
C GLY A 335 -55.27 6.85 -23.93
N ASP A 336 -54.83 5.68 -24.43
CA ASP A 336 -54.08 4.67 -23.66
C ASP A 336 -52.55 4.82 -23.79
N SER A 337 -52.08 5.87 -24.48
CA SER A 337 -50.65 6.16 -24.68
C SER A 337 -50.20 7.39 -23.90
N CYS A 338 -48.94 7.42 -23.47
CA CYS A 338 -48.34 8.59 -22.80
C CYS A 338 -46.91 8.86 -23.24
N SER A 339 -46.53 10.14 -23.22
CA SER A 339 -45.15 10.62 -23.31
C SER A 339 -44.63 10.98 -21.92
N LEU A 340 -43.34 10.70 -21.68
CA LEU A 340 -42.65 11.01 -20.43
C LEU A 340 -41.60 12.08 -20.70
N ASN A 341 -41.45 13.01 -19.75
CA ASN A 341 -40.31 13.93 -19.71
C ASN A 341 -39.25 13.33 -18.79
N GLU A 342 -38.14 12.88 -19.37
CA GLU A 342 -36.97 12.38 -18.65
C GLU A 342 -35.93 13.48 -18.46
N PHE A 343 -35.28 13.47 -17.29
CA PHE A 343 -34.27 14.45 -16.90
C PHE A 343 -33.07 13.74 -16.28
N THR A 344 -31.89 14.32 -16.50
CA THR A 344 -30.62 13.88 -15.91
C THR A 344 -30.12 14.92 -14.92
N VAL A 345 -29.54 14.46 -13.81
CA VAL A 345 -29.07 15.32 -12.72
C VAL A 345 -27.57 15.12 -12.54
N THR A 346 -26.82 16.22 -12.51
CA THR A 346 -25.36 16.18 -12.30
C THR A 346 -24.97 16.29 -10.82
N GLY A 347 -23.72 15.96 -10.52
CA GLY A 347 -23.15 15.95 -9.16
C GLY A 347 -23.31 14.60 -8.47
N SER A 348 -22.19 14.03 -8.04
CA SER A 348 -22.05 12.68 -7.47
C SER A 348 -21.93 12.64 -5.94
N THR A 349 -22.20 13.77 -5.29
CA THR A 349 -22.04 13.96 -3.85
C THR A 349 -23.30 14.55 -3.21
N TYR A 350 -23.31 14.59 -1.87
CA TYR A 350 -24.31 15.28 -1.06
C TYR A 350 -24.19 16.81 -1.09
N ALA A 351 -23.15 17.35 -1.74
CA ALA A 351 -23.06 18.79 -1.94
C ALA A 351 -24.24 19.25 -2.82
N PRO A 352 -24.92 20.36 -2.47
CA PRO A 352 -26.01 20.93 -3.26
C PRO A 352 -25.49 21.68 -4.49
N MET A 353 -24.52 21.08 -5.19
CA MET A 353 -23.88 21.53 -6.41
C MET A 353 -24.21 20.54 -7.52
N GLY A 354 -24.83 21.03 -8.59
CA GLY A 354 -25.30 20.22 -9.70
C GLY A 354 -26.45 20.90 -10.42
N GLU A 355 -26.73 20.43 -11.62
CA GLU A 355 -27.68 20.99 -12.56
C GLU A 355 -28.61 19.90 -13.10
N VAL A 356 -29.79 20.31 -13.55
CA VAL A 356 -30.79 19.42 -14.16
C VAL A 356 -30.82 19.67 -15.66
N HIS A 357 -30.69 18.60 -16.43
CA HIS A 357 -30.67 18.64 -17.89
C HIS A 357 -31.84 17.84 -18.47
N LYS A 358 -32.29 18.27 -19.65
CA LYS A 358 -33.22 17.54 -20.53
C LYS A 358 -32.59 17.50 -21.92
N ASP A 359 -32.42 16.31 -22.49
CA ASP A 359 -31.72 16.12 -23.78
C ASP A 359 -30.34 16.84 -23.82
N ASP A 360 -29.55 16.65 -22.76
CA ASP A 360 -28.26 17.30 -22.47
C ASP A 360 -28.26 18.83 -22.35
N LYS A 361 -29.42 19.49 -22.42
CA LYS A 361 -29.56 20.94 -22.25
C LYS A 361 -29.96 21.30 -20.84
N LEU A 362 -29.33 22.34 -20.29
CA LEU A 362 -29.69 22.91 -19.00
C LEU A 362 -31.13 23.46 -19.04
N ILE A 363 -31.94 23.10 -18.04
CA ILE A 363 -33.32 23.56 -17.91
C ILE A 363 -33.59 24.20 -16.55
N LYS A 364 -34.61 25.06 -16.49
CA LYS A 364 -35.15 25.55 -15.22
C LYS A 364 -36.29 24.64 -14.76
N CYS A 365 -36.14 24.02 -13.60
CA CYS A 365 -37.16 23.11 -13.06
C CYS A 365 -38.47 23.83 -12.71
N SER A 366 -38.43 25.14 -12.43
CA SER A 366 -39.60 25.97 -12.15
C SER A 366 -40.61 26.06 -13.31
N GLN A 367 -40.20 25.71 -14.53
CA GLN A 367 -41.07 25.72 -15.72
C GLN A 367 -41.99 24.50 -15.81
N TYR A 368 -41.76 23.47 -14.99
CA TYR A 368 -42.49 22.20 -15.05
C TYR A 368 -43.25 21.97 -13.74
N ASP A 369 -44.57 22.15 -13.74
CA ASP A 369 -45.42 21.96 -12.55
C ASP A 369 -45.23 20.58 -11.90
N GLY A 370 -45.05 19.53 -12.73
CA GLY A 370 -44.79 18.18 -12.24
C GLY A 370 -43.47 18.08 -11.47
N LEU A 371 -42.43 18.84 -11.83
CA LEU A 371 -41.18 18.90 -11.08
C LEU A 371 -41.34 19.65 -9.75
N VAL A 372 -42.21 20.67 -9.69
CA VAL A 372 -42.53 21.37 -8.44
C VAL A 372 -43.19 20.40 -7.45
N GLU A 373 -44.18 19.61 -7.89
CA GLU A 373 -44.82 18.61 -7.02
C GLU A 373 -43.86 17.46 -6.67
N LEU A 374 -43.01 17.02 -7.62
CA LEU A 374 -41.95 16.02 -7.37
C LEU A 374 -41.00 16.50 -6.26
N ALA A 375 -40.47 17.73 -6.36
CA ALA A 375 -39.59 18.31 -5.34
C ALA A 375 -40.31 18.46 -3.99
N THR A 376 -41.62 18.78 -4.02
CA THR A 376 -42.44 18.88 -2.81
C THR A 376 -42.54 17.54 -2.08
N ILE A 377 -42.77 16.43 -2.81
CA ILE A 377 -42.78 15.08 -2.23
C ILE A 377 -41.41 14.74 -1.65
N CYS A 378 -40.33 15.00 -2.40
CA CYS A 378 -38.95 14.73 -1.98
C CYS A 378 -38.55 15.47 -0.69
N ALA A 379 -39.04 16.69 -0.48
CA ALA A 379 -38.71 17.50 0.69
C ALA A 379 -39.58 17.19 1.93
N LEU A 380 -40.88 16.91 1.74
CA LEU A 380 -41.82 16.73 2.84
C LEU A 380 -41.93 15.27 3.29
N CYS A 381 -41.99 14.33 2.35
CA CYS A 381 -42.02 12.90 2.64
C CYS A 381 -40.61 12.40 2.92
N ASN A 382 -39.93 13.03 3.89
CA ASN A 382 -38.51 12.85 4.17
C ASN A 382 -38.24 13.16 5.65
N ASP A 383 -37.42 12.33 6.29
CA ASP A 383 -36.99 12.48 7.68
C ASP A 383 -35.48 12.79 7.79
N SER A 384 -34.79 12.89 6.65
CA SER A 384 -33.36 13.17 6.55
C SER A 384 -33.07 14.60 6.10
N SER A 385 -31.85 15.08 6.37
CA SER A 385 -31.38 16.42 5.99
C SER A 385 -29.91 16.42 5.57
N LEU A 386 -29.47 17.54 5.01
CA LEU A 386 -28.05 17.81 4.76
C LEU A 386 -27.48 18.65 5.91
N ASP A 387 -26.24 18.40 6.26
CA ASP A 387 -25.49 19.25 7.19
C ASP A 387 -24.13 19.60 6.59
N TYR A 388 -23.59 20.78 6.89
CA TYR A 388 -22.25 21.16 6.44
C TYR A 388 -21.30 21.06 7.62
N ASN A 389 -20.41 20.06 7.58
CA ASN A 389 -19.44 19.84 8.64
C ASN A 389 -18.27 20.81 8.46
N GLU A 390 -18.19 21.85 9.29
CA GLU A 390 -17.13 22.86 9.21
C GLU A 390 -15.72 22.29 9.44
N ALA A 391 -15.59 21.28 10.32
CA ALA A 391 -14.31 20.67 10.64
C ALA A 391 -13.73 19.87 9.46
N LYS A 392 -14.60 19.18 8.71
CA LYS A 392 -14.20 18.39 7.53
C LYS A 392 -14.29 19.17 6.21
N GLY A 393 -15.01 20.30 6.19
CA GLY A 393 -15.23 21.11 5.01
C GLY A 393 -16.13 20.47 3.94
N VAL A 394 -16.98 19.50 4.32
CA VAL A 394 -17.83 18.73 3.39
C VAL A 394 -19.28 18.68 3.86
N TYR A 395 -20.20 18.47 2.91
CA TYR A 395 -21.62 18.21 3.20
C TYR A 395 -21.81 16.75 3.61
N GLU A 396 -22.37 16.52 4.79
CA GLU A 396 -22.65 15.21 5.35
C GLU A 396 -24.16 14.93 5.36
N LYS A 397 -24.50 13.64 5.36
CA LYS A 397 -25.88 13.19 5.52
C LYS A 397 -26.28 13.20 6.98
N VAL A 398 -27.53 13.56 7.25
CA VAL A 398 -28.19 13.34 8.53
C VAL A 398 -29.42 12.47 8.27
N GLY A 399 -29.37 11.20 8.68
CA GLY A 399 -30.39 10.21 8.39
C GLY A 399 -29.99 9.22 7.30
N GLU A 400 -30.96 8.77 6.50
CA GLU A 400 -30.72 7.71 5.51
C GLU A 400 -30.12 8.26 4.22
N ALA A 401 -29.20 7.50 3.62
CA ALA A 401 -28.54 7.87 2.37
C ALA A 401 -29.55 8.09 1.22
N THR A 402 -30.56 7.22 1.12
CA THR A 402 -31.63 7.30 0.11
C THR A 402 -32.45 8.58 0.25
N GLU A 403 -32.77 8.97 1.47
CA GLU A 403 -33.56 10.16 1.74
C GLU A 403 -32.76 11.45 1.62
N THR A 404 -31.50 11.44 2.05
CA THR A 404 -30.56 12.55 1.88
C THR A 404 -30.33 12.85 0.40
N ALA A 405 -30.30 11.82 -0.46
CA ALA A 405 -30.24 11.99 -1.91
C ALA A 405 -31.42 12.80 -2.45
N LEU A 406 -32.62 12.61 -1.88
CA LEU A 406 -33.82 13.40 -2.23
C LEU A 406 -33.71 14.84 -1.72
N THR A 407 -33.18 15.04 -0.51
CA THR A 407 -32.91 16.38 0.04
C THR A 407 -31.95 17.13 -0.86
N CYS A 408 -30.85 16.50 -1.28
CA CYS A 408 -29.87 17.06 -2.21
C CYS A 408 -30.48 17.34 -3.59
N LEU A 409 -31.34 16.45 -4.11
CA LEU A 409 -32.06 16.68 -5.37
C LEU A 409 -32.89 17.97 -5.30
N VAL A 410 -33.64 18.19 -4.22
CA VAL A 410 -34.47 19.39 -4.04
C VAL A 410 -33.61 20.66 -4.07
N GLU A 411 -32.43 20.63 -3.44
CA GLU A 411 -31.48 21.74 -3.46
C GLU A 411 -30.89 22.02 -4.84
N LYS A 412 -30.73 20.98 -5.69
CA LYS A 412 -30.28 21.12 -7.09
C LYS A 412 -31.40 21.60 -8.02
N MET A 413 -32.64 21.18 -7.78
CA MET A 413 -33.77 21.55 -8.62
C MET A 413 -34.17 23.02 -8.48
N ASN A 414 -34.10 23.57 -7.26
CA ASN A 414 -34.49 24.94 -6.91
C ASN A 414 -35.79 25.39 -7.62
N VAL A 415 -36.87 24.62 -7.43
CA VAL A 415 -38.13 24.77 -8.19
C VAL A 415 -38.87 26.09 -7.98
N PHE A 416 -38.48 26.87 -6.96
CA PHE A 416 -39.04 28.19 -6.67
C PHE A 416 -38.10 29.36 -7.04
N ASP A 417 -37.02 29.09 -7.77
CA ASP A 417 -36.01 30.09 -8.17
C ASP A 417 -35.53 30.95 -6.98
N THR A 418 -35.35 30.31 -5.82
CA THR A 418 -34.87 30.96 -4.59
C THR A 418 -33.50 31.56 -4.83
N ASP A 419 -33.25 32.78 -4.34
CA ASP A 419 -31.91 33.37 -4.42
C ASP A 419 -30.97 32.67 -3.45
N LEU A 420 -29.99 31.96 -4.00
CA LEU A 420 -28.99 31.20 -3.26
C LEU A 420 -27.66 31.96 -3.12
N LYS A 421 -27.54 33.14 -3.76
CA LYS A 421 -26.31 33.94 -3.73
C LYS A 421 -26.16 34.60 -2.36
N GLY A 422 -24.96 34.52 -1.79
CA GLY A 422 -24.64 35.14 -0.50
C GLY A 422 -25.01 34.32 0.74
N LEU A 423 -25.66 33.15 0.58
CA LEU A 423 -25.85 32.20 1.68
C LEU A 423 -24.51 31.58 2.08
N SER A 424 -24.31 31.40 3.38
CA SER A 424 -23.19 30.60 3.90
C SER A 424 -23.34 29.13 3.48
N ARG A 425 -22.24 28.36 3.55
CA ARG A 425 -22.27 26.92 3.20
C ARG A 425 -23.24 26.12 4.08
N ILE A 426 -23.39 26.52 5.35
CA ILE A 426 -24.31 25.93 6.33
C ILE A 426 -25.76 26.23 5.94
N GLU A 427 -26.10 27.50 5.69
CA GLU A 427 -27.45 27.90 5.29
C GLU A 427 -27.85 27.30 3.94
N ARG A 428 -26.88 27.17 3.02
CA ARG A 428 -27.09 26.56 1.70
C ARG A 428 -27.53 25.09 1.79
N ALA A 429 -27.20 24.36 2.85
CA ALA A 429 -27.44 22.92 2.97
C ALA A 429 -28.91 22.54 2.82
N ASN A 430 -29.84 23.35 3.35
CA ASN A 430 -31.28 23.04 3.34
C ASN A 430 -32.16 24.22 2.87
N ALA A 431 -31.61 25.14 2.07
CA ALA A 431 -32.29 26.37 1.67
C ALA A 431 -33.61 26.11 0.93
N CYS A 432 -33.56 25.33 -0.15
CA CYS A 432 -34.74 25.04 -0.98
C CYS A 432 -35.74 24.14 -0.24
N ASN A 433 -35.24 23.14 0.50
CA ASN A 433 -36.09 22.29 1.34
C ASN A 433 -36.86 23.10 2.39
N SER A 434 -36.21 24.10 3.00
CA SER A 434 -36.84 24.99 3.98
C SER A 434 -37.95 25.83 3.36
N VAL A 435 -37.76 26.35 2.14
CA VAL A 435 -38.81 27.07 1.39
C VAL A 435 -40.04 26.16 1.19
N ILE A 436 -39.85 24.91 0.80
CA ILE A 436 -40.97 23.97 0.63
C ILE A 436 -41.69 23.70 1.96
N LYS A 437 -40.94 23.50 3.05
CA LYS A 437 -41.50 23.29 4.40
C LYS A 437 -42.28 24.51 4.91
N GLN A 438 -42.05 25.71 4.38
CA GLN A 438 -42.86 26.90 4.69
C GLN A 438 -44.22 26.90 3.96
N LEU A 439 -44.39 26.15 2.87
CA LEU A 439 -45.65 26.07 2.12
C LEU A 439 -46.65 25.12 2.77
N MET A 440 -46.15 23.99 3.26
CA MET A 440 -46.96 22.91 3.84
C MET A 440 -46.40 22.52 5.21
N LYS A 441 -47.28 22.48 6.21
CA LYS A 441 -47.00 21.94 7.54
C LYS A 441 -47.12 20.42 7.52
N LYS A 442 -46.05 19.73 7.88
CA LYS A 442 -46.06 18.28 8.15
C LYS A 442 -46.73 18.03 9.49
N GLU A 443 -47.87 17.34 9.50
CA GLU A 443 -48.62 17.04 10.72
C GLU A 443 -48.12 15.74 11.37
N PHE A 444 -47.97 14.68 10.56
CA PHE A 444 -47.44 13.39 11.00
C PHE A 444 -46.92 12.59 9.80
N THR A 445 -46.14 11.54 10.10
CA THR A 445 -45.59 10.59 9.12
C THR A 445 -46.25 9.23 9.32
N LEU A 446 -46.71 8.61 8.24
CA LEU A 446 -46.95 7.17 8.21
C LEU A 446 -45.62 6.50 7.86
N GLU A 447 -44.96 6.01 8.91
CA GLU A 447 -43.62 5.45 8.87
C GLU A 447 -43.49 4.35 7.81
N PHE A 448 -42.28 4.14 7.31
CA PHE A 448 -42.06 3.04 6.40
C PHE A 448 -42.26 1.68 7.11
N SER A 449 -43.28 0.96 6.69
CA SER A 449 -43.54 -0.45 6.90
C SER A 449 -43.26 -1.29 5.65
N ARG A 450 -42.93 -2.56 5.87
CA ARG A 450 -42.41 -3.47 4.83
C ARG A 450 -43.47 -4.12 3.96
N ASP A 451 -44.64 -4.35 4.53
CA ASP A 451 -45.82 -4.89 3.87
C ASP A 451 -46.19 -4.05 2.64
N ARG A 452 -46.22 -2.72 2.79
CA ARG A 452 -46.55 -1.79 1.70
C ARG A 452 -45.35 -1.18 0.97
N LYS A 453 -44.14 -1.28 1.54
CA LYS A 453 -42.88 -0.74 0.99
C LYS A 453 -42.95 0.73 0.56
N SER A 454 -43.67 1.54 1.30
CA SER A 454 -43.80 2.99 1.08
C SER A 454 -43.65 3.74 2.39
N MET A 455 -43.59 5.06 2.31
CA MET A 455 -43.71 6.01 3.39
C MET A 455 -44.65 7.09 2.90
N SER A 456 -45.45 7.67 3.80
CA SER A 456 -46.20 8.86 3.47
C SER A 456 -46.22 9.87 4.61
N VAL A 457 -46.51 11.12 4.27
CA VAL A 457 -46.67 12.21 5.23
C VAL A 457 -47.97 12.92 4.98
N TYR A 458 -48.69 13.25 6.06
CA TYR A 458 -49.89 14.05 5.98
C TYR A 458 -49.52 15.52 6.21
N CYS A 459 -49.92 16.38 5.28
CA CYS A 459 -49.55 17.79 5.28
C CYS A 459 -50.78 18.70 5.13
N THR A 460 -50.77 19.79 5.89
CA THR A 460 -51.75 20.86 5.81
C THR A 460 -51.10 22.14 5.29
N PRO A 461 -51.78 22.95 4.47
CA PRO A 461 -51.22 24.21 3.97
C PRO A 461 -51.08 25.24 5.10
N ASN A 462 -49.94 25.93 5.17
CA ASN A 462 -49.67 26.93 6.24
C ASN A 462 -50.56 28.18 6.15
N LYS A 463 -51.01 28.55 4.94
CA LYS A 463 -51.99 29.62 4.72
C LYS A 463 -53.29 29.00 4.22
N PRO A 464 -54.25 28.70 5.11
CA PRO A 464 -55.50 28.06 4.72
C PRO A 464 -56.34 28.97 3.82
N SER A 465 -56.57 28.54 2.59
CA SER A 465 -57.54 29.07 1.64
C SER A 465 -58.76 28.15 1.59
N ARG A 466 -59.95 28.65 1.20
CA ARG A 466 -61.14 27.82 0.91
C ARG A 466 -60.88 26.73 -0.15
N THR A 467 -59.79 26.83 -0.91
CA THR A 467 -59.36 25.87 -1.92
C THR A 467 -58.16 25.01 -1.51
N SER A 468 -57.50 25.28 -0.37
CA SER A 468 -56.29 24.55 0.02
C SER A 468 -56.65 23.39 0.95
N MET A 469 -56.74 22.18 0.39
CA MET A 469 -57.02 20.96 1.15
C MET A 469 -55.74 20.30 1.65
N SER A 470 -55.87 19.51 2.71
CA SER A 470 -54.80 18.62 3.18
C SER A 470 -54.40 17.65 2.08
N LYS A 471 -53.12 17.30 2.02
CA LYS A 471 -52.58 16.29 1.08
C LYS A 471 -51.79 15.24 1.85
N MET A 472 -51.71 14.03 1.28
CA MET A 472 -50.64 13.10 1.66
C MET A 472 -49.63 12.97 0.53
N PHE A 473 -48.35 13.07 0.85
CA PHE A 473 -47.26 12.83 -0.08
C PHE A 473 -46.69 11.44 0.20
N VAL A 474 -46.52 10.63 -0.85
CA VAL A 474 -46.13 9.21 -0.75
C VAL A 474 -44.88 8.96 -1.57
N LYS A 475 -43.93 8.22 -1.01
CA LYS A 475 -42.78 7.66 -1.74
C LYS A 475 -42.64 6.17 -1.44
N GLY A 476 -42.17 5.38 -2.39
CA GLY A 476 -41.95 3.97 -2.14
C GLY A 476 -41.50 3.15 -3.33
N ALA A 477 -41.53 1.84 -3.15
CA ALA A 477 -41.23 0.87 -4.20
C ALA A 477 -42.20 1.07 -5.39
N PRO A 478 -41.69 1.18 -6.64
CA PRO A 478 -42.51 1.49 -7.79
C PRO A 478 -43.75 0.62 -7.97
N GLU A 479 -43.60 -0.70 -7.95
CA GLU A 479 -44.69 -1.65 -8.15
C GLU A 479 -45.84 -1.40 -7.16
N GLY A 480 -45.53 -1.41 -5.86
CA GLY A 480 -46.54 -1.27 -4.81
C GLY A 480 -47.19 0.12 -4.75
N VAL A 481 -46.47 1.19 -5.08
CA VAL A 481 -47.05 2.55 -5.11
C VAL A 481 -47.93 2.75 -6.35
N ILE A 482 -47.45 2.31 -7.53
CA ILE A 482 -48.19 2.45 -8.79
C ILE A 482 -49.46 1.59 -8.78
N ASP A 483 -49.43 0.41 -8.18
CA ASP A 483 -50.62 -0.44 -8.01
C ASP A 483 -51.73 0.24 -7.19
N ARG A 484 -51.36 1.15 -6.27
CA ARG A 484 -52.30 1.93 -5.45
C ARG A 484 -52.67 3.28 -6.09
N CYS A 485 -52.12 3.60 -7.26
CA CYS A 485 -52.47 4.78 -8.02
C CYS A 485 -53.70 4.50 -8.90
N THR A 486 -54.69 5.38 -8.83
CA THR A 486 -55.87 5.39 -9.70
C THR A 486 -55.76 6.46 -10.77
N HIS A 487 -54.88 7.45 -10.58
CA HIS A 487 -54.69 8.59 -11.45
C HIS A 487 -53.19 8.87 -11.68
N VAL A 488 -52.91 9.68 -12.69
CA VAL A 488 -51.59 10.25 -13.01
C VAL A 488 -51.68 11.77 -13.07
N ARG A 489 -50.58 12.44 -12.70
CA ARG A 489 -50.42 13.89 -12.82
C ARG A 489 -49.79 14.24 -14.16
N VAL A 490 -50.41 15.16 -14.90
CA VAL A 490 -49.86 15.72 -16.14
C VAL A 490 -49.90 17.24 -16.02
N GLY A 491 -48.74 17.86 -15.77
CA GLY A 491 -48.68 19.25 -15.33
C GLY A 491 -49.45 19.43 -14.01
N SER A 492 -50.50 20.24 -14.03
CA SER A 492 -51.44 20.42 -12.90
C SER A 492 -52.70 19.54 -12.99
N ALA A 493 -52.94 18.89 -14.14
CA ALA A 493 -54.14 18.10 -14.38
C ALA A 493 -54.05 16.70 -13.77
N LYS A 494 -55.19 16.17 -13.32
CA LYS A 494 -55.35 14.80 -12.81
C LYS A 494 -56.11 13.97 -13.84
N ILE A 495 -55.49 12.90 -14.33
CA ILE A 495 -56.01 12.03 -15.40
C ILE A 495 -56.10 10.58 -14.89
N PRO A 496 -57.12 9.78 -15.25
CA PRO A 496 -57.20 8.37 -14.86
C PRO A 496 -55.99 7.54 -15.34
N LEU A 497 -55.47 6.65 -14.49
CA LEU A 497 -54.39 5.73 -14.86
C LEU A 497 -54.96 4.54 -15.64
N THR A 498 -54.64 4.45 -16.93
CA THR A 498 -55.00 3.32 -17.78
C THR A 498 -53.90 2.25 -17.80
N SER A 499 -54.22 1.06 -18.33
CA SER A 499 -53.28 -0.05 -18.42
C SER A 499 -52.06 0.24 -19.31
N GLY A 500 -52.26 0.93 -20.44
CA GLY A 500 -51.17 1.29 -21.34
C GLY A 500 -50.18 2.28 -20.71
N ILE A 501 -50.71 3.29 -20.00
CA ILE A 501 -49.90 4.27 -19.24
C ILE A 501 -49.10 3.55 -18.14
N LYS A 502 -49.75 2.66 -17.38
CA LYS A 502 -49.09 1.89 -16.33
C LYS A 502 -47.95 1.03 -16.88
N GLN A 503 -48.17 0.34 -18.00
CA GLN A 503 -47.14 -0.47 -18.64
C GLN A 503 -45.97 0.38 -19.12
N LYS A 504 -46.22 1.55 -19.72
CA LYS A 504 -45.15 2.46 -20.16
C LYS A 504 -44.29 2.95 -18.99
N ILE A 505 -44.90 3.40 -17.90
CA ILE A 505 -44.18 3.81 -16.67
C ILE A 505 -43.33 2.66 -16.14
N MET A 506 -43.93 1.47 -15.98
CA MET A 506 -43.22 0.29 -15.47
C MET A 506 -42.10 -0.19 -16.39
N SER A 507 -42.20 0.04 -17.71
CA SER A 507 -41.14 -0.32 -18.66
C SER A 507 -39.88 0.51 -18.46
N VAL A 508 -40.01 1.84 -18.31
CA VAL A 508 -38.88 2.74 -18.07
C VAL A 508 -38.23 2.47 -16.72
N ILE A 509 -39.02 2.21 -15.69
CA ILE A 509 -38.51 1.84 -14.37
C ILE A 509 -37.70 0.53 -14.42
N ARG A 510 -38.16 -0.46 -15.20
CA ARG A 510 -37.40 -1.70 -15.41
C ARG A 510 -36.11 -1.44 -16.17
N GLU A 511 -36.13 -0.61 -17.20
CA GLU A 511 -34.94 -0.21 -17.95
C GLU A 511 -33.91 0.47 -17.05
N TRP A 512 -34.32 1.40 -16.20
CA TRP A 512 -33.42 2.06 -15.25
C TRP A 512 -32.86 1.10 -14.21
N GLY A 513 -33.68 0.18 -13.68
CA GLY A 513 -33.28 -0.75 -12.63
C GLY A 513 -32.42 -1.93 -13.10
N THR A 514 -32.56 -2.35 -14.37
CA THR A 514 -31.88 -3.55 -14.90
C THR A 514 -30.93 -3.26 -16.07
N GLY A 515 -31.02 -2.09 -16.68
CA GLY A 515 -30.15 -1.64 -17.77
C GLY A 515 -28.80 -1.13 -17.27
N ARG A 516 -28.10 -0.36 -18.12
CA ARG A 516 -26.74 0.14 -17.84
C ARG A 516 -26.65 1.04 -16.59
N ASP A 517 -27.75 1.72 -16.26
CA ASP A 517 -27.76 2.65 -15.14
C ASP A 517 -27.91 1.94 -13.77
N THR A 518 -28.59 0.78 -13.72
CA THR A 518 -28.89 0.00 -12.49
C THR A 518 -29.33 0.85 -11.29
N LEU A 519 -30.26 1.77 -11.54
CA LEU A 519 -30.70 2.75 -10.56
C LEU A 519 -31.65 2.13 -9.54
N ARG A 520 -31.49 2.55 -8.28
CA ARG A 520 -32.53 2.40 -7.26
C ARG A 520 -33.66 3.38 -7.58
N CYS A 521 -34.79 2.86 -8.05
CA CYS A 521 -35.95 3.67 -8.43
C CYS A 521 -36.93 3.83 -7.26
N LEU A 522 -37.44 5.05 -7.04
CA LEU A 522 -38.54 5.36 -6.14
C LEU A 522 -39.68 6.02 -6.91
N ALA A 523 -40.89 5.49 -6.76
CA ALA A 523 -42.09 6.14 -7.26
C ALA A 523 -42.60 7.16 -6.25
N LEU A 524 -43.00 8.32 -6.75
CA LEU A 524 -43.56 9.42 -5.97
C LEU A 524 -45.00 9.65 -6.39
N ALA A 525 -45.89 9.73 -5.41
CA ALA A 525 -47.32 9.90 -5.63
C ALA A 525 -47.94 10.81 -4.56
N THR A 526 -49.14 11.32 -4.82
CA THR A 526 -49.90 12.14 -3.87
C THR A 526 -51.30 11.61 -3.67
N HIS A 527 -51.78 11.61 -2.44
CA HIS A 527 -53.20 11.50 -2.15
C HIS A 527 -53.80 12.92 -2.13
N ASP A 528 -54.61 13.25 -3.14
CA ASP A 528 -55.17 14.60 -3.27
C ASP A 528 -56.22 14.92 -2.21
N ASN A 529 -57.04 13.92 -1.83
CA ASN A 529 -58.15 14.07 -0.89
C ASN A 529 -58.05 13.03 0.25
N PRO A 530 -57.02 13.08 1.12
CA PRO A 530 -56.80 12.06 2.13
C PRO A 530 -57.94 12.04 3.17
N PRO A 531 -58.12 10.91 3.90
CA PRO A 531 -59.03 10.82 5.04
C PRO A 531 -58.75 11.92 6.07
N ARG A 532 -59.76 12.29 6.87
CA ARG A 532 -59.55 13.27 7.93
C ARG A 532 -58.67 12.70 9.03
N LYS A 533 -57.94 13.57 9.75
CA LYS A 533 -57.02 13.15 10.82
C LYS A 533 -57.71 12.31 11.88
N GLU A 534 -58.96 12.63 12.19
CA GLU A 534 -59.76 11.96 13.22
C GLU A 534 -60.21 10.54 12.80
N GLU A 535 -60.16 10.24 11.50
CA GLU A 535 -60.54 8.93 10.92
C GLU A 535 -59.35 7.99 10.77
N MET A 536 -58.14 8.46 11.07
CA MET A 536 -56.89 7.68 10.94
C MET A 536 -56.40 7.20 12.30
N ASN A 537 -56.29 5.89 12.46
CA ASN A 537 -55.63 5.28 13.60
C ASN A 537 -54.12 5.23 13.35
N LEU A 538 -53.39 6.15 13.97
CA LEU A 538 -51.94 6.29 13.79
C LEU A 538 -51.13 5.28 14.62
N GLU A 539 -51.75 4.61 15.59
CA GLU A 539 -51.06 3.62 16.44
C GLU A 539 -50.95 2.25 15.74
N ASP A 540 -51.86 1.95 14.82
CA ASP A 540 -51.89 0.68 14.10
C ASP A 540 -51.35 0.82 12.67
N SER A 541 -50.07 0.48 12.52
CA SER A 541 -49.36 0.53 11.23
C SER A 541 -49.95 -0.34 10.13
N SER A 542 -50.73 -1.38 10.47
CA SER A 542 -51.37 -2.25 9.47
C SER A 542 -52.43 -1.50 8.63
N ASN A 543 -53.01 -0.42 9.18
CA ASN A 543 -53.98 0.40 8.47
C ASN A 543 -53.35 1.40 7.50
N PHE A 544 -52.04 1.64 7.57
CA PHE A 544 -51.37 2.67 6.77
C PHE A 544 -51.51 2.40 5.26
N ILE A 545 -51.56 1.13 4.85
CA ILE A 545 -51.78 0.77 3.45
C ILE A 545 -53.14 1.23 2.94
N ASN A 546 -54.18 1.21 3.79
CA ASN A 546 -55.54 1.63 3.43
C ASN A 546 -55.63 3.15 3.26
N TYR A 547 -54.88 3.91 4.07
CA TYR A 547 -54.79 5.37 3.95
C TYR A 547 -53.99 5.81 2.72
N GLU A 548 -53.09 4.95 2.22
CA GLU A 548 -52.27 5.17 1.03
C GLU A 548 -52.89 4.52 -0.24
N THR A 549 -54.21 4.62 -0.42
CA THR A 549 -54.92 4.15 -1.63
C THR A 549 -55.45 5.33 -2.45
N ASN A 550 -55.96 5.08 -3.67
CA ASN A 550 -56.53 6.13 -4.54
C ASN A 550 -55.53 7.28 -4.86
N LEU A 551 -54.26 6.91 -5.05
CA LEU A 551 -53.17 7.84 -5.24
C LEU A 551 -53.13 8.41 -6.67
N THR A 552 -52.50 9.57 -6.81
CA THR A 552 -52.14 10.17 -8.10
C THR A 552 -50.62 10.07 -8.28
N PHE A 553 -50.17 9.29 -9.27
CA PHE A 553 -48.74 9.16 -9.58
C PHE A 553 -48.19 10.47 -10.15
N VAL A 554 -47.05 10.94 -9.63
CA VAL A 554 -46.42 12.21 -10.05
C VAL A 554 -45.18 11.96 -10.89
N GLY A 555 -44.30 11.05 -10.46
CA GLY A 555 -43.06 10.79 -11.16
C GLY A 555 -42.21 9.73 -10.48
N CYS A 556 -41.02 9.50 -11.03
CA CYS A 556 -40.05 8.57 -10.49
C CYS A 556 -38.66 9.20 -10.45
N VAL A 557 -37.89 8.86 -9.43
CA VAL A 557 -36.49 9.25 -9.29
C VAL A 557 -35.63 7.98 -9.27
N GLY A 558 -34.53 7.99 -10.01
CA GLY A 558 -33.52 6.95 -10.06
C GLY A 558 -32.22 7.44 -9.46
N MET A 559 -31.76 6.78 -8.40
CA MET A 559 -30.52 7.11 -7.70
C MET A 559 -29.53 5.96 -7.77
N LEU A 560 -28.24 6.27 -7.77
CA LEU A 560 -27.18 5.29 -7.58
C LEU A 560 -26.13 5.83 -6.62
N ASP A 561 -25.26 4.92 -6.18
CA ASP A 561 -23.97 5.26 -5.59
C ASP A 561 -22.93 5.39 -6.72
N PRO A 562 -22.59 6.61 -7.16
CA PRO A 562 -21.83 6.83 -8.38
C PRO A 562 -20.34 6.48 -8.21
N PRO A 563 -19.69 5.96 -9.27
CA PRO A 563 -18.24 5.76 -9.26
C PRO A 563 -17.50 7.10 -9.16
N ARG A 564 -16.31 7.10 -8.56
CA ARG A 564 -15.43 8.27 -8.55
C ARG A 564 -14.91 8.55 -9.96
N ILE A 565 -14.67 9.82 -10.27
CA ILE A 565 -14.33 10.26 -11.63
C ILE A 565 -12.96 9.70 -12.06
N GLU A 566 -11.99 9.62 -11.13
CA GLU A 566 -10.63 9.17 -11.46
C GLU A 566 -10.51 7.64 -11.62
N VAL A 567 -11.48 6.86 -11.12
CA VAL A 567 -11.41 5.39 -11.08
C VAL A 567 -11.28 4.78 -12.48
N ALA A 568 -12.01 5.32 -13.47
CA ALA A 568 -11.97 4.79 -14.83
C ALA A 568 -10.58 4.96 -15.48
N SER A 569 -9.93 6.11 -15.28
CA SER A 569 -8.55 6.33 -15.73
C SER A 569 -7.54 5.44 -14.99
N SER A 570 -7.73 5.25 -13.69
CA SER A 570 -6.85 4.40 -12.87
C SER A 570 -6.94 2.92 -13.28
N ILE A 571 -8.14 2.41 -13.56
CA ILE A 571 -8.32 1.02 -14.06
C ILE A 571 -7.63 0.83 -15.41
N LYS A 572 -7.65 1.85 -16.28
CA LYS A 572 -6.93 1.82 -17.55
C LYS A 572 -5.41 1.75 -17.33
N LEU A 573 -4.87 2.53 -16.39
CA LEU A 573 -3.45 2.48 -16.02
C LEU A 573 -3.07 1.11 -15.43
N CYS A 574 -3.88 0.54 -14.55
CA CYS A 574 -3.67 -0.82 -14.03
C CYS A 574 -3.58 -1.84 -15.17
N ARG A 575 -4.50 -1.76 -16.14
CA ARG A 575 -4.48 -2.65 -17.32
C ARG A 575 -3.22 -2.48 -18.17
N GLN A 576 -2.72 -1.26 -18.34
CA GLN A 576 -1.46 -0.99 -19.06
C GLN A 576 -0.24 -1.54 -18.30
N ALA A 577 -0.24 -1.42 -16.98
CA ALA A 577 0.80 -1.92 -16.08
C ALA A 577 0.74 -3.43 -15.82
N GLY A 578 -0.17 -4.16 -16.48
CA GLY A 578 -0.37 -5.60 -16.32
C GLY A 578 -1.03 -6.02 -15.00
N ILE A 579 -1.67 -5.08 -14.28
CA ILE A 579 -2.33 -5.32 -13.00
C ILE A 579 -3.82 -5.62 -13.21
N ARG A 580 -4.30 -6.74 -12.67
CA ARG A 580 -5.70 -7.15 -12.73
C ARG A 580 -6.49 -6.50 -11.59
N VAL A 581 -7.68 -5.97 -11.90
CA VAL A 581 -8.59 -5.41 -10.89
C VAL A 581 -9.81 -6.31 -10.75
N ILE A 582 -10.11 -6.72 -9.52
CA ILE A 582 -11.28 -7.53 -9.14
C ILE A 582 -12.17 -6.68 -8.23
N MET A 583 -13.42 -6.46 -8.61
CA MET A 583 -14.41 -5.83 -7.73
C MET A 583 -15.03 -6.88 -6.82
N ILE A 584 -15.10 -6.59 -5.52
CA ILE A 584 -15.79 -7.40 -4.53
C ILE A 584 -16.87 -6.52 -3.90
N THR A 585 -18.12 -7.00 -3.80
CA THR A 585 -19.21 -6.16 -3.28
C THR A 585 -20.33 -6.96 -2.60
N GLY A 586 -21.01 -6.32 -1.65
CA GLY A 586 -22.26 -6.80 -1.06
C GLY A 586 -23.49 -6.59 -1.95
N ASP A 587 -23.37 -5.85 -3.06
CA ASP A 587 -24.46 -5.59 -3.99
C ASP A 587 -24.94 -6.86 -4.72
N ASN A 588 -26.11 -6.77 -5.35
CA ASN A 588 -26.57 -7.83 -6.23
C ASN A 588 -25.69 -7.92 -7.50
N LYS A 589 -25.63 -9.12 -8.11
CA LYS A 589 -24.80 -9.41 -9.29
C LYS A 589 -25.06 -8.49 -10.48
N GLY A 590 -26.32 -8.12 -10.73
CA GLY A 590 -26.69 -7.24 -11.85
C GLY A 590 -26.10 -5.83 -11.72
N THR A 591 -26.27 -5.22 -10.55
CA THR A 591 -25.69 -3.92 -10.21
C THR A 591 -24.16 -3.96 -10.25
N ALA A 592 -23.55 -5.00 -9.67
CA ALA A 592 -22.10 -5.15 -9.64
C ALA A 592 -21.49 -5.22 -11.06
N VAL A 593 -22.09 -6.00 -11.96
CA VAL A 593 -21.66 -6.10 -13.36
C VAL A 593 -21.83 -4.78 -14.10
N ALA A 594 -22.93 -4.06 -13.90
CA ALA A 594 -23.16 -2.77 -14.54
C ALA A 594 -22.12 -1.71 -14.12
N ILE A 595 -21.78 -1.66 -12.83
CA ILE A 595 -20.72 -0.77 -12.34
C ILE A 595 -19.36 -1.19 -12.92
N CYS A 596 -19.04 -2.48 -12.94
CA CYS A 596 -17.80 -2.99 -13.55
C CYS A 596 -17.66 -2.58 -15.02
N ARG A 597 -18.74 -2.60 -15.80
CA ARG A 597 -18.74 -2.09 -17.19
C ARG A 597 -18.52 -0.59 -17.24
N ARG A 598 -19.17 0.18 -16.37
CA ARG A 598 -19.10 1.65 -16.34
C ARG A 598 -17.71 2.17 -16.00
N ILE A 599 -17.00 1.51 -15.08
CA ILE A 599 -15.64 1.90 -14.67
C ILE A 599 -14.53 1.24 -15.52
N GLY A 600 -14.91 0.34 -16.43
CA GLY A 600 -13.99 -0.27 -17.39
C GLY A 600 -13.27 -1.54 -16.93
N ILE A 601 -13.71 -2.21 -15.85
CA ILE A 601 -13.23 -3.57 -15.48
C ILE A 601 -13.64 -4.58 -16.56
N PHE A 602 -14.90 -4.51 -16.99
CA PHE A 602 -15.43 -5.24 -18.14
C PHE A 602 -15.57 -4.31 -19.34
N VAL A 603 -15.40 -4.87 -20.54
CA VAL A 603 -15.79 -4.20 -21.78
C VAL A 603 -17.32 -4.27 -21.92
N GLU A 604 -17.94 -3.29 -22.59
CA GLU A 604 -19.41 -3.14 -22.60
C GLU A 604 -20.16 -4.40 -23.05
N ASP A 605 -19.71 -5.03 -24.13
CA ASP A 605 -20.32 -6.23 -24.73
C ASP A 605 -19.63 -7.55 -24.33
N GLU A 606 -18.79 -7.52 -23.29
CA GLU A 606 -18.08 -8.71 -22.81
C GLU A 606 -19.06 -9.70 -22.16
N ASP A 607 -18.97 -10.98 -22.52
CA ASP A 607 -19.62 -12.05 -21.78
C ASP A 607 -18.95 -12.22 -20.41
N VAL A 608 -19.74 -12.03 -19.36
CA VAL A 608 -19.34 -12.05 -17.95
C VAL A 608 -19.83 -13.29 -17.21
N SER A 609 -20.51 -14.22 -17.89
CA SER A 609 -21.11 -15.41 -17.28
C SER A 609 -20.11 -16.25 -16.47
N THR A 610 -18.87 -16.35 -16.96
CA THR A 610 -17.74 -17.06 -16.30
C THR A 610 -16.78 -16.14 -15.56
N LYS A 611 -17.06 -14.84 -15.48
CA LYS A 611 -16.17 -13.82 -14.88
C LYS A 611 -16.78 -13.08 -13.69
N ALA A 612 -18.08 -13.25 -13.46
CA ALA A 612 -18.82 -12.66 -12.37
C ALA A 612 -19.59 -13.74 -11.59
N PHE A 613 -19.34 -13.84 -10.29
CA PHE A 613 -19.93 -14.85 -9.41
C PHE A 613 -20.60 -14.18 -8.21
N THR A 614 -21.71 -14.74 -7.72
CA THR A 614 -22.18 -14.47 -6.37
C THR A 614 -21.41 -15.32 -5.36
N GLY A 615 -21.39 -14.93 -4.08
CA GLY A 615 -20.81 -15.77 -3.02
C GLY A 615 -21.41 -17.19 -3.00
N ARG A 616 -22.73 -17.31 -3.22
CA ARG A 616 -23.42 -18.60 -3.31
C ARG A 616 -23.02 -19.42 -4.53
N GLU A 617 -23.01 -18.80 -5.72
CA GLU A 617 -22.55 -19.48 -6.94
C GLU A 617 -21.11 -19.96 -6.78
N PHE A 618 -20.26 -19.19 -6.09
CA PHE A 618 -18.89 -19.55 -5.80
C PHE A 618 -18.79 -20.72 -4.82
N ASP A 619 -19.56 -20.73 -3.74
CA ASP A 619 -19.63 -21.84 -2.77
C ASP A 619 -20.15 -23.16 -3.36
N GLU A 620 -21.02 -23.09 -4.37
CA GLU A 620 -21.56 -24.26 -5.06
C GLU A 620 -20.52 -24.91 -6.00
N LEU A 621 -19.44 -24.20 -6.36
CA LEU A 621 -18.33 -24.75 -7.14
C LEU A 621 -17.47 -25.70 -6.30
N SER A 622 -16.89 -26.71 -6.96
CA SER A 622 -15.83 -27.53 -6.36
C SER A 622 -14.59 -26.69 -6.05
N LEU A 623 -13.78 -27.07 -5.06
CA LEU A 623 -12.56 -26.33 -4.68
C LEU A 623 -11.60 -26.05 -5.86
N ALA A 624 -11.46 -27.02 -6.77
CA ALA A 624 -10.63 -26.82 -7.98
C ALA A 624 -11.24 -25.78 -8.92
N ALA A 625 -12.57 -25.78 -9.09
CA ALA A 625 -13.28 -24.80 -9.90
C ALA A 625 -13.34 -23.42 -9.23
N GLN A 626 -13.36 -23.33 -7.90
CA GLN A 626 -13.22 -22.07 -7.16
C GLN A 626 -11.86 -21.43 -7.43
N ARG A 627 -10.78 -22.23 -7.33
CA ARG A 627 -9.42 -21.78 -7.64
C ARG A 627 -9.31 -21.26 -9.08
N ASP A 628 -9.83 -22.01 -10.06
CA ASP A 628 -9.85 -21.59 -11.47
C ASP A 628 -10.72 -20.33 -11.70
N ALA A 629 -11.87 -20.23 -11.03
CA ALA A 629 -12.72 -19.05 -11.08
C ALA A 629 -11.98 -17.80 -10.57
N CYS A 630 -11.22 -17.89 -9.47
CA CYS A 630 -10.41 -16.77 -8.95
C CYS A 630 -9.31 -16.31 -9.92
N HIS A 631 -8.82 -17.19 -10.80
CA HIS A 631 -7.82 -16.82 -11.82
C HIS A 631 -8.40 -15.93 -12.93
N HIS A 632 -9.69 -16.12 -13.28
CA HIS A 632 -10.32 -15.41 -14.40
C HIS A 632 -11.38 -14.37 -14.01
N ALA A 633 -11.99 -14.52 -12.83
CA ALA A 633 -13.04 -13.63 -12.36
C ALA A 633 -12.51 -12.21 -12.12
N ARG A 634 -13.41 -11.24 -12.30
CA ARG A 634 -13.17 -9.82 -12.01
C ARG A 634 -14.28 -9.18 -11.18
N CYS A 635 -15.33 -9.93 -10.85
CA CYS A 635 -16.45 -9.43 -10.07
C CYS A 635 -17.00 -10.53 -9.15
N PHE A 636 -17.03 -10.27 -7.85
CA PHE A 636 -17.71 -11.08 -6.86
C PHE A 636 -18.78 -10.25 -6.16
N ALA A 637 -20.03 -10.72 -6.20
CA ALA A 637 -21.19 -10.03 -5.64
C ALA A 637 -21.80 -10.83 -4.48
N ARG A 638 -22.55 -10.19 -3.57
CA ARG A 638 -23.14 -10.86 -2.39
C ARG A 638 -22.13 -11.72 -1.62
N VAL A 639 -20.96 -11.13 -1.35
CA VAL A 639 -19.80 -11.80 -0.76
C VAL A 639 -19.86 -11.74 0.77
N GLU A 640 -19.33 -12.77 1.44
CA GLU A 640 -19.20 -12.82 2.91
C GLU A 640 -17.76 -12.48 3.31
N PRO A 641 -17.49 -12.09 4.58
CA PRO A 641 -16.12 -11.85 5.06
C PRO A 641 -15.14 -13.00 4.71
N SER A 642 -15.58 -14.24 4.94
CA SER A 642 -14.79 -15.46 4.67
C SER A 642 -14.51 -15.70 3.19
N HIS A 643 -15.37 -15.22 2.29
CA HIS A 643 -15.13 -15.29 0.86
C HIS A 643 -14.01 -14.33 0.43
N LYS A 644 -13.91 -13.15 1.06
CA LYS A 644 -12.84 -12.19 0.75
C LYS A 644 -11.47 -12.81 1.04
N SER A 645 -11.29 -13.44 2.21
CA SER A 645 -10.04 -14.12 2.57
C SER A 645 -9.77 -15.37 1.73
N LYS A 646 -10.81 -16.17 1.39
CA LYS A 646 -10.66 -17.31 0.45
C LYS A 646 -10.22 -16.88 -0.96
N ILE A 647 -10.75 -15.77 -1.47
CA ILE A 647 -10.34 -15.25 -2.78
C ILE A 647 -8.85 -14.89 -2.75
N VAL A 648 -8.41 -14.18 -1.70
CA VAL A 648 -6.99 -13.85 -1.50
C VAL A 648 -6.14 -15.12 -1.45
N GLU A 649 -6.55 -16.13 -0.67
CA GLU A 649 -5.84 -17.42 -0.59
C GLU A 649 -5.69 -18.14 -1.93
N PHE A 650 -6.74 -18.15 -2.76
CA PHE A 650 -6.64 -18.74 -4.09
C PHE A 650 -5.72 -17.96 -5.01
N LEU A 651 -5.70 -16.62 -4.92
CA LEU A 651 -4.77 -15.78 -5.69
C LEU A 651 -3.32 -16.03 -5.26
N GLN A 652 -3.06 -16.11 -3.96
CA GLN A 652 -1.76 -16.47 -3.38
C GLN A 652 -1.28 -17.84 -3.87
N SER A 653 -2.19 -18.80 -4.02
CA SER A 653 -1.85 -20.13 -4.57
C SER A 653 -1.35 -20.12 -6.03
N PHE A 654 -1.47 -18.99 -6.74
CA PHE A 654 -0.90 -18.75 -8.06
C PHE A 654 0.39 -17.91 -8.04
N ASP A 655 0.96 -17.67 -6.85
CA ASP A 655 2.08 -16.75 -6.61
C ASP A 655 1.75 -15.28 -7.00
N GLU A 656 0.47 -14.91 -7.02
CA GLU A 656 0.00 -13.55 -7.35
C GLU A 656 0.04 -12.65 -6.11
N ILE A 657 0.88 -11.60 -6.13
CA ILE A 657 0.90 -10.58 -5.07
C ILE A 657 -0.40 -9.78 -5.12
N THR A 658 -1.23 -9.95 -4.09
CA THR A 658 -2.59 -9.45 -4.03
C THR A 658 -2.68 -8.26 -3.08
N ALA A 659 -3.19 -7.15 -3.58
CA ALA A 659 -3.64 -6.03 -2.76
C ALA A 659 -5.14 -6.13 -2.53
N MET A 660 -5.59 -6.05 -1.27
CA MET A 660 -7.00 -6.08 -0.90
C MET A 660 -7.41 -4.73 -0.32
N THR A 661 -8.50 -4.13 -0.79
CA THR A 661 -9.05 -2.90 -0.19
C THR A 661 -10.27 -3.20 0.68
N GLY A 662 -10.42 -2.44 1.76
CA GLY A 662 -11.57 -2.56 2.66
C GLY A 662 -11.72 -1.38 3.59
N ASP A 663 -12.91 -1.21 4.15
CA ASP A 663 -13.23 -0.14 5.09
C ASP A 663 -13.90 -0.65 6.38
N GLY A 664 -14.50 -1.84 6.33
CA GLY A 664 -15.25 -2.45 7.41
C GLY A 664 -14.47 -3.50 8.21
N VAL A 665 -15.07 -3.93 9.34
CA VAL A 665 -14.55 -5.02 10.17
C VAL A 665 -14.63 -6.36 9.41
N ASN A 666 -15.60 -6.50 8.52
CA ASN A 666 -15.73 -7.63 7.59
C ASN A 666 -14.54 -7.82 6.65
N ASP A 667 -13.71 -6.79 6.45
CA ASP A 667 -12.57 -6.86 5.54
C ASP A 667 -11.29 -7.23 6.27
N ALA A 668 -11.26 -7.08 7.59
CA ALA A 668 -10.06 -7.24 8.38
C ALA A 668 -9.33 -8.60 8.18
N PRO A 669 -10.02 -9.76 8.09
CA PRO A 669 -9.34 -11.01 7.79
C PRO A 669 -8.69 -11.03 6.41
N ALA A 670 -9.36 -10.48 5.40
CA ALA A 670 -8.85 -10.43 4.03
C ALA A 670 -7.73 -9.39 3.87
N LEU A 671 -7.83 -8.26 4.57
CA LEU A 671 -6.80 -7.22 4.63
C LEU A 671 -5.52 -7.78 5.23
N LYS A 672 -5.60 -8.47 6.37
CA LYS A 672 -4.44 -9.08 7.04
C LYS A 672 -3.85 -10.25 6.24
N LYS A 673 -4.68 -11.00 5.50
CA LYS A 673 -4.24 -12.16 4.71
C LYS A 673 -3.56 -11.75 3.40
N ALA A 674 -3.97 -10.64 2.81
CA ALA A 674 -3.36 -10.14 1.58
C ALA A 674 -1.92 -9.69 1.85
N GLU A 675 -1.04 -9.76 0.83
CA GLU A 675 0.31 -9.20 0.96
C GLU A 675 0.27 -7.70 1.23
N ILE A 676 -0.79 -7.03 0.78
CA ILE A 676 -1.05 -5.61 1.02
C ILE A 676 -2.53 -5.38 1.29
N GLY A 677 -2.89 -5.30 2.56
CA GLY A 677 -4.14 -4.71 3.02
C GLY A 677 -4.14 -3.20 2.85
N ILE A 678 -5.18 -2.67 2.23
CA ILE A 678 -5.39 -1.24 1.98
C ILE A 678 -6.69 -0.80 2.64
N ALA A 679 -6.60 0.00 3.69
CA ALA A 679 -7.77 0.54 4.35
C ALA A 679 -8.14 1.94 3.84
N MET A 680 -9.43 2.24 3.92
CA MET A 680 -9.95 3.58 3.66
C MET A 680 -9.68 4.51 4.86
N GLY A 681 -9.34 5.77 4.59
CA GLY A 681 -9.15 6.83 5.58
C GLY A 681 -10.44 7.19 6.32
N SER A 682 -11.59 7.07 5.67
CA SER A 682 -12.92 7.11 6.33
C SER A 682 -13.30 5.78 7.00
N GLY A 683 -12.55 4.72 6.76
CA GLY A 683 -12.82 3.37 7.24
C GLY A 683 -12.71 3.22 8.76
N THR A 684 -13.19 2.07 9.24
CA THR A 684 -13.14 1.68 10.65
C THR A 684 -11.70 1.62 11.17
N ALA A 685 -11.51 1.86 12.47
CA ALA A 685 -10.20 1.75 13.10
C ALA A 685 -9.59 0.34 12.90
N VAL A 686 -10.43 -0.69 12.95
CA VAL A 686 -10.06 -2.10 12.74
C VAL A 686 -9.55 -2.36 11.32
N ALA A 687 -10.23 -1.85 10.28
CA ALA A 687 -9.75 -2.00 8.92
C ALA A 687 -8.36 -1.34 8.76
N LYS A 688 -8.20 -0.12 9.29
CA LYS A 688 -6.93 0.63 9.25
C LYS A 688 -5.81 -0.06 9.97
N THR A 689 -6.09 -0.81 11.03
CA THR A 689 -5.08 -1.52 11.79
C THR A 689 -4.75 -2.89 11.21
N ALA A 690 -5.70 -3.53 10.55
CA ALA A 690 -5.47 -4.77 9.81
C ALA A 690 -4.78 -4.55 8.44
N SER A 691 -4.57 -3.29 8.03
CA SER A 691 -3.98 -2.92 6.74
C SER A 691 -2.54 -2.42 6.85
N GLU A 692 -1.72 -2.71 5.85
CA GLU A 692 -0.37 -2.19 5.67
C GLU A 692 -0.37 -0.73 5.17
N MET A 693 -1.41 -0.30 4.47
CA MET A 693 -1.55 1.04 3.91
C MET A 693 -2.96 1.63 4.16
N VAL A 694 -3.05 2.93 4.43
CA VAL A 694 -4.30 3.67 4.58
C VAL A 694 -4.38 4.80 3.58
N LEU A 695 -5.49 4.89 2.83
CA LEU A 695 -5.75 5.96 1.87
C LEU A 695 -6.41 7.15 2.57
N ALA A 696 -5.68 8.24 2.80
CA ALA A 696 -6.20 9.39 3.54
C ALA A 696 -7.35 10.12 2.83
N ASP A 697 -7.47 9.96 1.50
CA ASP A 697 -8.46 10.61 0.64
C ASP A 697 -9.53 9.65 0.08
N ASP A 698 -9.51 8.39 0.52
CA ASP A 698 -10.41 7.33 0.08
C ASP A 698 -10.43 7.11 -1.45
N ASN A 699 -9.31 7.39 -2.14
CA ASN A 699 -9.27 7.37 -3.60
C ASN A 699 -8.50 6.16 -4.16
N PHE A 700 -9.15 5.39 -5.03
CA PHE A 700 -8.49 4.29 -5.75
C PHE A 700 -7.29 4.75 -6.60
N SER A 701 -7.31 5.98 -7.14
CA SER A 701 -6.16 6.52 -7.91
C SER A 701 -4.88 6.63 -7.08
N THR A 702 -5.02 6.85 -5.77
CA THR A 702 -3.90 6.88 -4.82
C THR A 702 -3.20 5.53 -4.72
N ILE A 703 -3.93 4.41 -4.85
CA ILE A 703 -3.35 3.06 -4.91
C ILE A 703 -2.42 2.95 -6.13
N VAL A 704 -2.89 3.40 -7.30
CA VAL A 704 -2.09 3.33 -8.53
C VAL A 704 -0.82 4.18 -8.42
N ALA A 705 -0.92 5.38 -7.85
CA ALA A 705 0.22 6.24 -7.59
C ALA A 705 1.21 5.63 -6.57
N ALA A 706 0.71 4.86 -5.60
CA ALA A 706 1.53 4.15 -4.63
C ALA A 706 2.21 2.92 -5.27
N VAL A 707 1.55 2.20 -6.17
CA VAL A 707 2.18 1.11 -6.94
C VAL A 707 3.32 1.64 -7.81
N GLU A 708 3.11 2.76 -8.52
CA GLU A 708 4.15 3.41 -9.32
C GLU A 708 5.36 3.79 -8.46
N GLU A 709 5.12 4.39 -7.29
CA GLU A 709 6.17 4.76 -6.34
C GLU A 709 6.88 3.53 -5.77
N GLY A 710 6.14 2.44 -5.47
CA GLY A 710 6.70 1.18 -5.00
C GLY A 710 7.63 0.52 -6.03
N ARG A 711 7.24 0.55 -7.32
CA ARG A 711 8.10 0.09 -8.42
C ARG A 711 9.38 0.92 -8.53
N ALA A 712 9.27 2.24 -8.41
CA ALA A 712 10.42 3.14 -8.44
C ALA A 712 11.38 2.88 -7.26
N ILE A 713 10.83 2.74 -6.05
CA ILE A 713 11.62 2.44 -4.85
C ILE A 713 12.33 1.09 -4.99
N TYR A 714 11.65 0.05 -5.47
CA TYR A 714 12.28 -1.24 -5.71
C TYR A 714 13.46 -1.14 -6.69
N ASN A 715 13.30 -0.44 -7.82
CA ASN A 715 14.40 -0.25 -8.78
C ASN A 715 15.60 0.43 -8.13
N ASN A 716 15.37 1.50 -7.36
CA ASN A 716 16.42 2.21 -6.63
C ASN A 716 17.07 1.32 -5.57
N MET A 717 16.27 0.50 -4.88
CA MET A 717 16.77 -0.47 -3.90
C MET A 717 17.65 -1.54 -4.51
N LYS A 718 17.20 -2.14 -5.62
CA LYS A 718 17.98 -3.10 -6.39
C LYS A 718 19.34 -2.48 -6.75
N GLN A 719 19.34 -1.22 -7.16
CA GLN A 719 20.52 -0.49 -7.57
C GLN A 719 21.54 -0.29 -6.44
N PHE A 720 21.11 0.20 -5.26
CA PHE A 720 22.05 0.40 -4.15
C PHE A 720 22.47 -0.91 -3.47
N ILE A 721 21.60 -1.93 -3.44
CA ILE A 721 21.95 -3.27 -2.95
C ILE A 721 23.11 -3.82 -3.78
N ARG A 722 23.00 -3.70 -5.11
CA ARG A 722 24.04 -4.14 -6.04
C ARG A 722 25.34 -3.35 -5.88
N TYR A 723 25.25 -2.03 -5.66
CA TYR A 723 26.40 -1.17 -5.40
C TYR A 723 27.16 -1.63 -4.15
N LEU A 724 26.48 -1.78 -3.01
CA LEU A 724 27.09 -2.24 -1.75
C LEU A 724 27.71 -3.63 -1.93
N ILE A 725 26.98 -4.59 -2.51
CA ILE A 725 27.51 -5.93 -2.74
C ILE A 725 28.74 -5.92 -3.67
N SER A 726 28.75 -5.08 -4.69
CA SER A 726 29.90 -4.95 -5.59
C SER A 726 31.15 -4.48 -4.85
N SER A 727 30.98 -3.57 -3.88
CA SER A 727 32.07 -3.10 -3.00
C SER A 727 32.60 -4.26 -2.15
N ASN A 728 31.72 -4.95 -1.41
CA ASN A 728 32.09 -6.10 -0.56
C ASN A 728 32.78 -7.24 -1.34
N VAL A 729 32.37 -7.51 -2.59
CA VAL A 729 33.08 -8.49 -3.45
C VAL A 729 34.52 -8.03 -3.72
N GLY A 730 34.73 -6.74 -3.95
CA GLY A 730 36.07 -6.15 -4.10
C GLY A 730 36.92 -6.26 -2.84
N GLU A 731 36.34 -5.99 -1.67
CA GLU A 731 37.02 -6.13 -0.37
C GLU A 731 37.44 -7.59 -0.12
N VAL A 732 36.55 -8.54 -0.39
CA VAL A 732 36.84 -9.98 -0.28
C VAL A 732 37.98 -10.39 -1.22
N VAL A 733 37.98 -9.92 -2.48
CA VAL A 733 39.07 -10.18 -3.42
C VAL A 733 40.37 -9.54 -2.94
N CYS A 734 40.34 -8.34 -2.37
CA CYS A 734 41.51 -7.67 -1.81
C CYS A 734 42.17 -8.51 -0.70
N ILE A 735 41.38 -8.94 0.29
CA ILE A 735 41.87 -9.76 1.40
C ILE A 735 42.37 -11.11 0.89
N PHE A 736 41.60 -11.76 -0.01
CA PHE A 736 41.99 -13.04 -0.59
C PHE A 736 43.31 -12.94 -1.37
N LEU A 737 43.50 -11.94 -2.21
CA LEU A 737 44.74 -11.75 -2.98
C LEU A 737 45.92 -11.43 -2.06
N THR A 738 45.73 -10.57 -1.07
CA THR A 738 46.78 -10.24 -0.09
C THR A 738 47.23 -11.48 0.67
N ALA A 739 46.28 -12.28 1.16
CA ALA A 739 46.56 -13.52 1.89
C ALA A 739 47.15 -14.61 0.98
N ALA A 740 46.66 -14.77 -0.24
CA ALA A 740 47.14 -15.80 -1.17
C ALA A 740 48.54 -15.49 -1.73
N LEU A 741 48.90 -14.21 -1.86
CA LEU A 741 50.22 -13.77 -2.29
C LEU A 741 51.22 -13.62 -1.14
N GLY A 742 50.78 -13.76 0.11
CA GLY A 742 51.62 -13.57 1.31
C GLY A 742 52.08 -12.12 1.49
N PHE A 743 51.30 -11.15 1.03
CA PHE A 743 51.61 -9.73 1.18
C PHE A 743 51.19 -9.20 2.57
N PRO A 744 51.79 -8.09 3.05
CA PRO A 744 51.29 -7.36 4.20
C PRO A 744 49.82 -6.96 4.00
N GLU A 745 49.05 -6.93 5.08
CA GLU A 745 47.63 -6.60 5.06
C GLU A 745 47.39 -5.24 4.38
N ALA A 746 46.66 -5.25 3.26
CA ALA A 746 46.37 -4.03 2.51
C ALA A 746 45.27 -3.19 3.19
N LEU A 747 44.31 -3.85 3.87
CA LEU A 747 43.19 -3.23 4.56
C LEU A 747 42.90 -4.01 5.85
N ILE A 748 42.53 -3.28 6.91
CA ILE A 748 42.17 -3.85 8.22
C ILE A 748 40.66 -3.76 8.50
N PRO A 749 40.08 -4.58 9.40
CA PRO A 749 38.64 -4.61 9.66
C PRO A 749 38.02 -3.26 10.02
N VAL A 750 38.73 -2.44 10.83
CA VAL A 750 38.23 -1.12 11.26
C VAL A 750 38.06 -0.16 10.06
N GLN A 751 38.93 -0.25 9.05
CA GLN A 751 38.82 0.55 7.83
C GLN A 751 37.62 0.10 6.99
N LEU A 752 37.44 -1.21 6.81
CA LEU A 752 36.35 -1.79 6.03
C LEU A 752 34.98 -1.46 6.65
N LEU A 753 34.85 -1.55 7.98
CA LEU A 753 33.63 -1.15 8.68
C LEU A 753 33.27 0.32 8.44
N TRP A 754 34.27 1.21 8.39
CA TRP A 754 34.05 2.63 8.06
C TRP A 754 33.65 2.83 6.61
N VAL A 755 34.24 2.07 5.68
CA VAL A 755 33.87 2.11 4.27
C VAL A 755 32.41 1.66 4.09
N ASN A 756 32.08 0.45 4.54
CA ASN A 756 30.77 -0.16 4.36
C ASN A 756 29.63 0.60 5.07
N LEU A 757 29.89 1.19 6.24
CA LEU A 757 28.87 1.90 7.01
C LEU A 757 28.71 3.37 6.60
N VAL A 758 29.82 4.09 6.43
CA VAL A 758 29.82 5.55 6.27
C VAL A 758 30.11 5.95 4.83
N THR A 759 31.24 5.48 4.30
CA THR A 759 31.72 5.93 2.98
C THR A 759 30.76 5.52 1.87
N ASP A 760 30.34 4.26 1.86
CA ASP A 760 29.42 3.70 0.87
C ASP A 760 27.95 3.85 1.30
N GLY A 761 27.68 3.90 2.61
CA GLY A 761 26.32 4.10 3.14
C GLY A 761 25.67 5.40 2.68
N LEU A 762 26.45 6.49 2.57
CA LEU A 762 25.97 7.79 2.10
C LEU A 762 25.55 7.76 0.61
N PRO A 763 26.42 7.38 -0.36
CA PRO A 763 26.01 7.19 -1.76
C PRO A 763 24.92 6.15 -1.94
N ALA A 764 24.94 5.03 -1.21
CA ALA A 764 23.90 4.01 -1.28
C ALA A 764 22.51 4.58 -0.89
N THR A 765 22.47 5.40 0.17
CA THR A 765 21.25 6.13 0.55
C THR A 765 20.83 7.13 -0.53
N ALA A 766 21.80 7.82 -1.15
CA ALA A 766 21.53 8.79 -2.21
C ALA A 766 20.99 8.14 -3.50
N LEU A 767 21.42 6.93 -3.84
CA LEU A 767 20.88 6.13 -4.94
C LEU A 767 19.39 5.79 -4.73
N GLY A 768 18.93 5.76 -3.48
CA GLY A 768 17.50 5.70 -3.13
C GLY A 768 16.66 6.83 -3.73
N PHE A 769 17.28 7.94 -4.13
CA PHE A 769 16.66 9.12 -4.75
C PHE A 769 16.80 9.19 -6.27
N ASN A 770 17.23 8.11 -6.93
CA ASN A 770 17.28 8.09 -8.39
C ASN A 770 15.89 8.38 -9.00
N PRO A 771 15.83 9.10 -10.13
CA PRO A 771 14.58 9.36 -10.82
C PRO A 771 13.96 8.05 -11.35
N PRO A 772 12.62 7.91 -11.32
CA PRO A 772 11.96 6.72 -11.83
C PRO A 772 12.07 6.62 -13.36
N ASP A 773 12.05 5.40 -13.88
CA ASP A 773 12.00 5.17 -15.32
C ASP A 773 10.68 5.68 -15.93
N LEU A 774 10.74 6.30 -17.12
CA LEU A 774 9.55 6.81 -17.83
C LEU A 774 8.56 5.72 -18.24
N ASP A 775 9.02 4.46 -18.34
CA ASP A 775 8.24 3.30 -18.76
C ASP A 775 7.82 2.38 -17.60
N ILE A 776 7.97 2.83 -16.34
CA ILE A 776 7.73 2.02 -15.14
C ILE A 776 6.30 1.44 -15.07
N MET A 777 5.31 2.18 -15.58
CA MET A 777 3.89 1.77 -15.65
C MET A 777 3.52 1.05 -16.95
N ASN A 778 4.46 0.85 -17.88
CA ASN A 778 4.26 0.08 -19.11
C ASN A 778 4.78 -1.37 -18.98
N LYS A 779 5.54 -1.66 -17.93
CA LYS A 779 6.05 -3.00 -17.63
C LYS A 779 5.01 -3.81 -16.83
N PRO A 780 4.92 -5.14 -17.03
CA PRO A 780 4.09 -5.98 -16.17
C PRO A 780 4.62 -5.99 -14.72
N PRO A 781 3.83 -6.47 -13.75
CA PRO A 781 4.29 -6.69 -12.38
C PRO A 781 5.51 -7.63 -12.37
N ARG A 782 6.46 -7.35 -11.48
CA ARG A 782 7.66 -8.18 -11.30
C ARG A 782 7.26 -9.58 -10.82
N ASN A 783 7.93 -10.61 -11.32
CA ASN A 783 7.80 -11.95 -10.75
C ASN A 783 8.45 -11.97 -9.35
N PRO A 784 7.74 -12.35 -8.27
CA PRO A 784 8.31 -12.42 -6.92
C PRO A 784 9.57 -13.30 -6.83
N LYS A 785 9.67 -14.32 -7.69
CA LYS A 785 10.80 -15.26 -7.76
C LYS A 785 12.02 -14.71 -8.51
N GLU A 786 11.94 -13.51 -9.10
CA GLU A 786 13.10 -12.89 -9.75
C GLU A 786 14.24 -12.65 -8.74
N PRO A 787 15.47 -13.09 -9.02
CA PRO A 787 16.61 -12.84 -8.14
C PRO A 787 17.09 -11.39 -8.23
N LEU A 788 17.68 -10.88 -7.14
CA LEU A 788 18.27 -9.53 -7.09
C LEU A 788 19.45 -9.39 -8.08
N ILE A 789 20.24 -10.46 -8.24
CA ILE A 789 21.40 -10.56 -9.12
C ILE A 789 21.21 -11.78 -10.05
N SER A 790 21.18 -11.55 -11.37
CA SER A 790 21.00 -12.59 -12.39
C SER A 790 22.23 -12.70 -13.31
N GLY A 791 22.39 -13.82 -14.04
CA GLY A 791 23.62 -14.27 -14.70
C GLY A 791 24.59 -13.19 -15.25
N TRP A 792 24.15 -12.36 -16.20
CA TRP A 792 25.02 -11.31 -16.77
C TRP A 792 25.42 -10.25 -15.73
N LEU A 793 24.47 -9.86 -14.89
CA LEU A 793 24.70 -8.87 -13.87
C LEU A 793 25.64 -9.38 -12.78
N PHE A 794 25.54 -10.66 -12.43
CA PHE A 794 26.49 -11.33 -11.55
C PHE A 794 27.91 -11.24 -12.12
N PHE A 795 28.10 -11.58 -13.40
CA PHE A 795 29.40 -11.48 -14.07
C PHE A 795 29.94 -10.04 -14.07
N ARG A 796 29.08 -9.05 -14.35
CA ARG A 796 29.46 -7.64 -14.36
C ARG A 796 30.01 -7.17 -13.01
N TYR A 797 29.32 -7.47 -11.91
CA TYR A 797 29.79 -7.07 -10.58
C TYR A 797 30.97 -7.91 -10.12
N LEU A 798 31.06 -9.17 -10.52
CA LEU A 798 32.27 -9.96 -10.29
C LEU A 798 33.48 -9.34 -10.99
N ALA A 799 33.35 -8.86 -12.23
CA ALA A 799 34.42 -8.19 -12.96
C ALA A 799 34.84 -6.87 -12.29
N ILE A 800 33.88 -6.07 -11.83
CA ILE A 800 34.14 -4.81 -11.11
C ILE A 800 34.79 -5.10 -9.76
N GLY A 801 34.26 -6.04 -8.97
CA GLY A 801 34.84 -6.44 -7.69
C GLY A 801 36.26 -7.00 -7.84
N CYS A 802 36.50 -7.86 -8.84
CA CYS A 802 37.86 -8.32 -9.14
C CYS A 802 38.81 -7.16 -9.51
N TYR A 803 38.31 -6.15 -10.23
CA TYR A 803 39.09 -4.94 -10.53
C TYR A 803 39.41 -4.15 -9.25
N VAL A 804 38.41 -3.92 -8.39
CA VAL A 804 38.58 -3.24 -7.09
C VAL A 804 39.65 -3.94 -6.26
N GLY A 805 39.51 -5.25 -6.04
CA GLY A 805 40.44 -6.02 -5.20
C GLY A 805 41.85 -6.09 -5.77
N ALA A 806 42.01 -6.16 -7.09
CA ALA A 806 43.33 -6.09 -7.73
C ALA A 806 43.93 -4.67 -7.66
N ALA A 807 43.11 -3.64 -7.78
CA ALA A 807 43.53 -2.24 -7.72
C ALA A 807 43.99 -1.83 -6.32
N THR A 808 43.29 -2.25 -5.27
CA THR A 808 43.67 -1.96 -3.87
C THR A 808 44.99 -2.63 -3.50
N VAL A 809 45.13 -3.93 -3.78
CA VAL A 809 46.38 -4.69 -3.54
C VAL A 809 47.51 -4.14 -4.42
N GLY A 810 47.23 -3.84 -5.68
CA GLY A 810 48.19 -3.24 -6.61
C GLY A 810 48.68 -1.88 -6.15
N ALA A 811 47.83 -1.04 -5.55
CA ALA A 811 48.22 0.26 -5.03
C ALA A 811 49.08 0.17 -3.76
N ALA A 812 48.77 -0.77 -2.86
CA ALA A 812 49.62 -1.07 -1.71
C ALA A 812 50.99 -1.60 -2.15
N ALA A 813 51.01 -2.58 -3.05
CA ALA A 813 52.25 -3.16 -3.60
C ALA A 813 53.08 -2.13 -4.38
N TRP A 814 52.44 -1.20 -5.10
CA TRP A 814 53.11 -0.10 -5.79
C TRP A 814 53.92 0.77 -4.83
N TRP A 815 53.40 1.05 -3.63
CA TRP A 815 54.13 1.83 -2.63
C TRP A 815 55.42 1.11 -2.19
N PHE A 816 55.36 -0.21 -2.01
CA PHE A 816 56.52 -1.02 -1.62
C PHE A 816 57.58 -1.12 -2.73
N ILE A 817 57.16 -1.34 -3.97
CA ILE A 817 58.05 -1.74 -5.08
C ILE A 817 58.54 -0.53 -5.89
N ALA A 818 57.64 0.41 -6.21
CA ALA A 818 57.85 1.37 -7.29
C ALA A 818 57.73 2.85 -6.87
N ALA A 819 57.22 3.17 -5.68
CA ALA A 819 57.07 4.55 -5.25
C ALA A 819 58.43 5.23 -4.98
N ASP A 820 58.58 6.49 -5.41
CA ASP A 820 59.80 7.27 -5.23
C ASP A 820 60.17 7.57 -3.77
N GLY A 821 59.19 7.55 -2.87
CA GLY A 821 59.38 7.66 -1.42
C GLY A 821 59.22 6.34 -0.65
N GLY A 822 59.12 5.21 -1.37
CA GLY A 822 58.96 3.88 -0.80
C GLY A 822 60.29 3.13 -0.63
N PRO A 823 60.28 1.95 0.01
CA PRO A 823 61.47 1.17 0.32
C PRO A 823 62.10 0.46 -0.90
N ARG A 824 61.40 0.42 -2.05
CA ARG A 824 61.83 -0.23 -3.31
C ARG A 824 62.25 -1.70 -3.12
N VAL A 825 61.40 -2.45 -2.43
CA VAL A 825 61.61 -3.89 -2.19
C VAL A 825 61.23 -4.71 -3.43
N THR A 826 61.84 -5.88 -3.57
CA THR A 826 61.49 -6.83 -4.64
C THR A 826 60.17 -7.56 -4.31
N PHE A 827 59.50 -8.09 -5.34
CA PHE A 827 58.27 -8.87 -5.17
C PHE A 827 58.47 -10.08 -4.23
N TYR A 828 59.63 -10.73 -4.29
CA TYR A 828 59.97 -11.87 -3.41
C TYR A 828 60.09 -11.46 -1.94
N GLN A 829 60.73 -10.32 -1.67
CA GLN A 829 60.85 -9.76 -0.32
C GLN A 829 59.46 -9.36 0.23
N LEU A 830 58.59 -8.82 -0.62
CA LEU A 830 57.22 -8.44 -0.23
C LEU A 830 56.35 -9.66 0.12
N SER A 831 56.43 -10.76 -0.63
CA SER A 831 55.66 -11.99 -0.35
C SER A 831 56.19 -12.81 0.82
N HIS A 832 57.43 -12.56 1.25
CA HIS A 832 58.06 -13.24 2.38
C HIS A 832 58.37 -12.27 3.53
N PHE A 833 57.62 -11.17 3.65
CA PHE A 833 57.88 -10.10 4.63
C PHE A 833 57.93 -10.61 6.07
N LEU A 834 57.16 -11.66 6.39
CA LEU A 834 57.17 -12.30 7.71
C LEU A 834 58.58 -12.82 8.08
N GLN A 835 59.42 -13.19 7.11
CA GLN A 835 60.78 -13.69 7.33
C GLN A 835 61.82 -12.58 7.57
N CYS A 836 61.40 -11.31 7.62
CA CYS A 836 62.26 -10.17 7.88
C CYS A 836 62.80 -10.24 9.32
N LYS A 837 64.11 -10.50 9.44
CA LYS A 837 64.90 -10.46 10.67
C LYS A 837 66.26 -9.87 10.34
N GLU A 838 66.92 -9.24 11.31
CA GLU A 838 68.27 -8.66 11.12
C GLU A 838 69.30 -9.67 10.58
N ASP A 839 69.10 -10.97 10.87
CA ASP A 839 69.98 -12.07 10.46
C ASP A 839 69.69 -12.66 9.06
N ASN A 840 68.61 -12.22 8.38
CA ASN A 840 68.22 -12.80 7.09
C ASN A 840 68.92 -12.06 5.92
N PRO A 841 69.79 -12.72 5.13
CA PRO A 841 70.53 -12.08 4.05
C PRO A 841 69.63 -11.54 2.94
N ASP A 842 68.43 -12.10 2.76
CA ASP A 842 67.49 -11.67 1.71
C ASP A 842 66.84 -10.30 2.01
N PHE A 843 66.97 -9.79 3.24
CA PHE A 843 66.42 -8.49 3.68
C PHE A 843 67.50 -7.47 4.09
N SER A 844 68.75 -7.69 3.66
CA SER A 844 69.86 -6.81 4.03
C SER A 844 69.64 -5.36 3.59
N GLY A 845 69.63 -4.42 4.55
CA GLY A 845 69.46 -2.98 4.29
C GLY A 845 68.02 -2.48 4.30
N ILE A 846 67.05 -3.32 4.67
CA ILE A 846 65.63 -2.95 4.85
C ILE A 846 65.31 -3.01 6.35
N ASP A 847 64.69 -1.96 6.88
CA ASP A 847 64.13 -1.96 8.24
C ASP A 847 62.78 -2.70 8.23
N CYS A 848 62.62 -3.74 9.06
CA CYS A 848 61.42 -4.56 9.07
C CYS A 848 60.16 -3.78 9.50
N VAL A 849 60.31 -2.66 10.22
CA VAL A 849 59.20 -1.77 10.61
C VAL A 849 58.48 -1.18 9.38
N VAL A 850 59.14 -1.12 8.22
CA VAL A 850 58.55 -0.63 6.96
C VAL A 850 57.32 -1.45 6.53
N PHE A 851 57.27 -2.75 6.84
CA PHE A 851 56.13 -3.59 6.45
C PHE A 851 54.87 -3.34 7.29
N GLU A 852 55.01 -2.65 8.43
CA GLU A 852 53.91 -2.19 9.29
C GLU A 852 53.57 -0.71 9.04
N SER A 853 54.08 -0.11 7.96
CA SER A 853 53.85 1.29 7.64
C SER A 853 52.38 1.59 7.28
N PRO A 854 51.82 2.74 7.71
CA PRO A 854 50.44 3.14 7.39
C PRO A 854 50.24 3.64 5.94
N TYR A 855 51.32 3.96 5.21
CA TYR A 855 51.25 4.44 3.82
C TYR A 855 50.61 3.46 2.83
N PRO A 856 51.03 2.18 2.74
CA PRO A 856 50.43 1.20 1.81
C PRO A 856 48.94 0.96 2.10
N MET A 857 48.56 0.89 3.38
CA MET A 857 47.15 0.78 3.77
C MET A 857 46.35 2.01 3.34
N THR A 858 46.94 3.21 3.48
CA THR A 858 46.27 4.44 3.03
C THR A 858 46.11 4.51 1.52
N MET A 859 47.09 4.00 0.75
CA MET A 859 46.99 3.88 -0.71
C MET A 859 45.85 2.94 -1.11
N ALA A 860 45.78 1.75 -0.50
CA ALA A 860 44.70 0.79 -0.74
C ALA A 860 43.33 1.37 -0.37
N LEU A 861 43.20 1.96 0.82
CA LEU A 861 41.95 2.58 1.28
C LEU A 861 41.51 3.73 0.36
N SER A 862 42.44 4.61 -0.03
CA SER A 862 42.10 5.73 -0.91
C SER A 862 41.69 5.27 -2.32
N VAL A 863 42.26 4.18 -2.82
CA VAL A 863 41.84 3.55 -4.08
C VAL A 863 40.45 2.94 -3.96
N LEU A 864 40.17 2.21 -2.88
CA LEU A 864 38.84 1.65 -2.59
C LEU A 864 37.79 2.75 -2.58
N VAL A 865 37.97 3.77 -1.74
CA VAL A 865 37.04 4.91 -1.62
C VAL A 865 36.83 5.60 -2.98
N THR A 866 37.90 5.85 -3.74
CA THR A 866 37.79 6.54 -5.04
C THR A 866 37.08 5.67 -6.09
N ILE A 867 37.34 4.37 -6.12
CA ILE A 867 36.63 3.43 -7.02
C ILE A 867 35.16 3.39 -6.64
N GLU A 868 34.81 3.30 -5.35
CA GLU A 868 33.41 3.22 -4.95
C GLU A 868 32.63 4.50 -5.23
N MET A 869 33.24 5.68 -5.11
CA MET A 869 32.60 6.92 -5.57
C MET A 869 32.32 6.90 -7.08
N CYS A 870 33.22 6.33 -7.89
CA CYS A 870 33.01 6.16 -9.32
C CYS A 870 31.96 5.07 -9.62
N ASN A 871 31.95 3.99 -8.84
CA ASN A 871 31.00 2.90 -8.94
C ASN A 871 29.58 3.33 -8.55
N ALA A 872 29.45 4.26 -7.60
CA ALA A 872 28.19 4.89 -7.25
C ALA A 872 27.60 5.69 -8.43
N LEU A 873 28.44 6.40 -9.20
CA LEU A 873 28.01 7.06 -10.44
C LEU A 873 27.56 6.05 -11.50
N ASN A 874 28.35 4.99 -11.71
CA ASN A 874 27.96 3.88 -12.58
C ASN A 874 26.62 3.26 -12.15
N SER A 875 26.35 3.28 -10.85
CA SER A 875 25.11 2.80 -10.25
C SER A 875 23.95 3.79 -10.36
N LEU A 876 24.04 4.92 -11.07
CA LEU A 876 22.86 5.76 -11.37
C LEU A 876 21.80 5.03 -12.22
N SER A 877 22.26 4.14 -13.10
CA SER A 877 21.38 3.35 -13.96
C SER A 877 21.95 1.97 -14.17
N GLU A 878 21.08 0.96 -14.21
CA GLU A 878 21.47 -0.42 -14.53
C GLU A 878 22.10 -0.49 -15.93
N ASN A 879 21.36 -0.07 -16.97
CA ASN A 879 21.81 -0.22 -18.36
C ASN A 879 22.09 1.11 -19.07
N GLN A 880 21.63 2.26 -18.59
CA GLN A 880 21.92 3.52 -19.27
C GLN A 880 23.35 3.99 -19.03
N SER A 881 23.96 4.51 -20.09
CA SER A 881 25.29 5.14 -20.03
C SER A 881 25.20 6.46 -19.28
N LEU A 882 26.27 6.83 -18.58
CA LEU A 882 26.47 8.16 -17.99
C LEU A 882 26.40 9.28 -19.04
N MET A 883 26.66 8.96 -20.32
CA MET A 883 26.46 9.90 -21.41
C MET A 883 24.99 10.22 -21.67
N ARG A 884 24.07 9.30 -21.35
CA ARG A 884 22.60 9.48 -21.52
C ARG A 884 21.92 9.93 -20.24
N MET A 885 22.37 9.42 -19.09
CA MET A 885 21.90 9.80 -17.77
C MET A 885 23.08 10.40 -17.00
N PRO A 886 23.28 11.74 -17.08
CA PRO A 886 24.42 12.38 -16.46
C PRO A 886 24.40 12.29 -14.93
N PRO A 887 25.59 12.41 -14.27
CA PRO A 887 25.70 12.40 -12.81
C PRO A 887 24.80 13.38 -12.06
N TRP A 888 24.51 14.54 -12.65
CA TRP A 888 23.73 15.61 -12.03
C TRP A 888 22.21 15.39 -12.07
N GLU A 889 21.72 14.33 -12.72
CA GLU A 889 20.31 13.92 -12.63
C GLU A 889 19.92 13.58 -11.20
N ASN A 890 20.87 13.10 -10.39
CA ASN A 890 20.72 12.92 -8.95
C ASN A 890 21.69 13.84 -8.19
N ILE A 891 21.24 15.05 -7.85
CA ILE A 891 22.02 16.03 -7.08
C ILE A 891 22.37 15.49 -5.68
N TRP A 892 21.52 14.63 -5.09
CA TRP A 892 21.79 14.01 -3.80
C TRP A 892 22.98 13.06 -3.86
N LEU A 893 23.14 12.33 -4.97
CA LEU A 893 24.29 11.45 -5.16
C LEU A 893 25.59 12.25 -5.26
N VAL A 894 25.60 13.35 -6.02
CA VAL A 894 26.78 14.22 -6.13
C VAL A 894 27.13 14.81 -4.76
N GLY A 895 26.13 15.27 -4.01
CA GLY A 895 26.31 15.77 -2.64
C GLY A 895 26.83 14.70 -1.68
N ALA A 896 26.32 13.47 -1.77
CA ALA A 896 26.76 12.34 -0.96
C ALA A 896 28.21 11.95 -1.27
N ILE A 897 28.60 11.87 -2.54
CA ILE A 897 29.98 11.61 -2.95
C ILE A 897 30.92 12.69 -2.41
N CYS A 898 30.53 13.96 -2.51
CA CYS A 898 31.32 15.08 -1.97
C CYS A 898 31.47 14.97 -0.45
N LEU A 899 30.42 14.56 0.27
CA LEU A 899 30.45 14.35 1.71
C LEU A 899 31.32 13.14 2.09
N SER A 900 31.20 12.01 1.40
CA SER A 900 32.04 10.82 1.61
C SER A 900 33.52 11.13 1.38
N MET A 901 33.88 11.83 0.30
CA MET A 901 35.26 12.27 0.07
C MET A 901 35.74 13.25 1.15
N SER A 902 34.88 14.15 1.62
CA SER A 902 35.22 15.07 2.72
C SER A 902 35.47 14.33 4.04
N LEU A 903 34.68 13.29 4.33
CA LEU A 903 34.88 12.41 5.48
C LEU A 903 36.14 11.56 5.35
N HIS A 904 36.49 11.12 4.14
CA HIS A 904 37.77 10.46 3.87
C HIS A 904 38.95 11.40 4.17
N PHE A 905 38.89 12.66 3.74
CA PHE A 905 39.90 13.64 4.13
C PHE A 905 39.89 13.95 5.64
N LEU A 906 38.72 13.90 6.29
CA LEU A 906 38.63 14.09 7.74
C LEU A 906 39.42 13.01 8.49
N ILE A 907 39.24 11.74 8.15
CA ILE A 907 39.96 10.64 8.81
C ILE A 907 41.47 10.68 8.53
N LEU A 908 41.91 11.29 7.42
CA LEU A 908 43.32 11.44 7.07
C LEU A 908 44.01 12.61 7.77
N TYR A 909 43.34 13.74 7.95
CA TYR A 909 44.00 14.99 8.37
C TYR A 909 43.70 15.42 9.81
N VAL A 910 42.66 14.86 10.46
CA VAL A 910 42.28 15.27 11.83
C VAL A 910 42.77 14.27 12.86
N GLU A 911 43.84 14.61 13.57
CA GLU A 911 44.24 13.88 14.79
C GLU A 911 43.08 13.91 15.80
N PRO A 912 42.61 12.75 16.35
CA PRO A 912 43.28 11.45 16.53
C PRO A 912 42.91 10.33 15.52
N LEU A 913 42.13 10.62 14.47
CA LEU A 913 41.55 9.60 13.59
C LEU A 913 42.58 8.74 12.82
N PRO A 914 43.68 9.30 12.26
CA PRO A 914 44.67 8.51 11.53
C PRO A 914 45.32 7.39 12.37
N ILE A 915 45.43 7.59 13.69
CA ILE A 915 45.97 6.60 14.63
C ILE A 915 45.00 5.42 14.77
N ILE A 916 43.71 5.70 14.91
CA ILE A 916 42.66 4.68 15.07
C ILE A 916 42.54 3.82 13.81
N PHE A 917 42.64 4.45 12.63
CA PHE A 917 42.50 3.77 11.35
C PHE A 917 43.83 3.26 10.77
N GLN A 918 44.98 3.47 11.43
CA GLN A 918 46.31 3.15 10.93
C GLN A 918 46.59 3.72 9.52
N ILE A 919 46.28 5.00 9.32
CA ILE A 919 46.45 5.72 8.03
C ILE A 919 47.28 6.99 8.19
N THR A 920 47.74 7.55 7.07
CA THR A 920 48.60 8.74 7.04
C THR A 920 48.32 9.62 5.81
N PRO A 921 48.43 10.96 5.88
CA PRO A 921 48.16 11.83 4.74
C PRO A 921 49.00 11.50 3.49
N LEU A 922 48.34 11.44 2.33
CA LEU A 922 48.99 11.21 1.03
C LEU A 922 49.44 12.52 0.37
N ASN A 923 50.58 12.47 -0.32
CA ASN A 923 51.08 13.57 -1.15
C ASN A 923 50.40 13.62 -2.52
N VAL A 924 50.66 14.69 -3.29
CA VAL A 924 50.01 14.90 -4.61
C VAL A 924 50.35 13.79 -5.62
N THR A 925 51.58 13.28 -5.62
CA THR A 925 52.02 12.20 -6.52
C THR A 925 51.28 10.89 -6.22
N GLN A 926 51.12 10.57 -4.94
CA GLN A 926 50.36 9.41 -4.47
C GLN A 926 48.89 9.54 -4.85
N TRP A 927 48.26 10.71 -4.63
CA TRP A 927 46.88 10.97 -5.06
C TRP A 927 46.70 10.85 -6.58
N LEU A 928 47.68 11.28 -7.36
CA LEU A 928 47.64 11.15 -8.82
C LEU A 928 47.69 9.68 -9.26
N MET A 929 48.45 8.84 -8.54
CA MET A 929 48.44 7.38 -8.73
C MET A 929 47.08 6.77 -8.35
N VAL A 930 46.48 7.19 -7.22
CA VAL A 930 45.13 6.78 -6.80
C VAL A 930 44.11 7.08 -7.92
N LEU A 931 44.11 8.30 -8.48
CA LEU A 931 43.18 8.64 -9.56
C LEU A 931 43.41 7.81 -10.84
N LYS A 932 44.67 7.54 -11.21
CA LYS A 932 45.04 6.75 -12.39
C LYS A 932 44.56 5.30 -12.31
N ILE A 933 44.61 4.71 -11.12
CA ILE A 933 44.18 3.32 -10.91
C ILE A 933 42.66 3.23 -10.63
N SER A 934 42.03 4.27 -10.10
CA SER A 934 40.60 4.21 -9.77
C SER A 934 39.66 4.58 -10.93
N LEU A 935 39.95 5.64 -11.70
CA LEU A 935 39.04 6.14 -12.75
C LEU A 935 38.69 5.14 -13.88
N PRO A 936 39.56 4.20 -14.30
CA PRO A 936 39.21 3.22 -15.33
C PRO A 936 37.99 2.34 -15.02
N VAL A 937 37.57 2.23 -13.76
CA VAL A 937 36.35 1.50 -13.40
C VAL A 937 35.10 2.04 -14.12
N ILE A 938 35.06 3.36 -14.40
CA ILE A 938 33.98 3.98 -15.18
C ILE A 938 33.98 3.45 -16.62
N LEU A 939 35.17 3.38 -17.24
CA LEU A 939 35.31 2.88 -18.61
C LEU A 939 35.00 1.38 -18.72
N LEU A 940 35.43 0.61 -17.72
CA LEU A 940 35.12 -0.81 -17.60
C LEU A 940 33.60 -1.01 -17.55
N ASP A 941 32.91 -0.33 -16.64
CA ASP A 941 31.47 -0.48 -16.48
C ASP A 941 30.68 0.06 -17.69
N GLU A 942 31.09 1.18 -18.28
CA GLU A 942 30.47 1.70 -19.51
C GLU A 942 30.58 0.70 -20.68
N THR A 943 31.70 -0.01 -20.77
CA THR A 943 31.88 -1.08 -21.75
C THR A 943 30.93 -2.24 -21.47
N LEU A 944 30.81 -2.67 -20.21
CA LEU A 944 29.89 -3.74 -19.80
C LEU A 944 28.42 -3.35 -20.05
N LYS A 945 28.03 -2.11 -19.75
CA LYS A 945 26.71 -1.55 -20.07
C LYS A 945 26.46 -1.50 -21.58
N TYR A 946 27.47 -1.12 -22.37
CA TYR A 946 27.37 -1.11 -23.84
C TYR A 946 27.11 -2.51 -24.41
N VAL A 947 27.81 -3.52 -23.87
CA VAL A 947 27.59 -4.92 -24.26
C VAL A 947 26.18 -5.39 -23.88
N ALA A 948 25.72 -5.06 -22.66
CA ALA A 948 24.37 -5.37 -22.19
C ALA A 948 23.29 -4.87 -23.15
N ARG A 949 23.35 -3.58 -23.51
CA ARG A 949 22.35 -2.91 -24.36
C ARG A 949 22.29 -3.44 -25.79
N ASN A 950 23.43 -3.85 -26.36
CA ASN A 950 23.53 -4.15 -27.79
C ASN A 950 23.49 -5.64 -28.11
N TYR A 951 23.92 -6.50 -27.18
CA TYR A 951 24.14 -7.92 -27.47
C TYR A 951 23.40 -8.88 -26.53
N LEU A 952 22.83 -8.41 -25.41
CA LEU A 952 22.27 -9.29 -24.37
C LEU A 952 20.78 -9.09 -24.07
N GLU A 953 20.19 -7.91 -24.29
CA GLU A 953 18.76 -7.72 -24.04
C GLU A 953 17.90 -8.54 -25.04
N PRO A 954 17.14 -9.55 -24.58
CA PRO A 954 16.21 -10.28 -25.42
C PRO A 954 14.93 -9.46 -25.56
N GLY A 955 14.72 -8.82 -26.72
CA GLY A 955 13.48 -8.07 -26.95
C GLY A 955 13.40 -7.14 -28.16
N LYS A 956 14.48 -6.90 -28.91
CA LYS A 956 14.43 -6.08 -30.14
C LYS A 956 14.31 -6.87 -31.45
N ASP A 957 13.86 -8.12 -31.40
CA ASP A 957 13.61 -8.92 -32.62
C ASP A 957 12.23 -8.70 -33.26
N SER A 958 11.38 -7.80 -32.75
CA SER A 958 10.08 -7.48 -33.38
C SER A 958 10.04 -6.19 -34.21
N VAL A 959 11.16 -5.49 -34.39
CA VAL A 959 11.32 -4.53 -35.49
C VAL A 959 12.76 -4.61 -35.98
N ARG A 960 13.03 -5.45 -36.99
CA ARG A 960 14.19 -5.21 -37.86
C ARG A 960 13.98 -3.82 -38.47
N PRO A 961 14.80 -2.80 -38.16
CA PRO A 961 14.86 -1.66 -39.05
C PRO A 961 15.46 -2.20 -40.33
N ALA A 962 14.79 -1.96 -41.46
CA ALA A 962 15.39 -2.16 -42.76
C ALA A 962 16.81 -1.57 -42.72
N THR A 963 17.80 -2.38 -43.10
CA THR A 963 19.20 -2.02 -43.23
C THR A 963 19.35 -0.63 -43.85
N LYS A 964 19.52 0.38 -43.01
CA LYS A 964 20.06 1.69 -43.36
C LYS A 964 21.35 1.86 -42.56
N PRO A 965 22.42 2.40 -43.15
CA PRO A 965 23.65 2.65 -42.41
C PRO A 965 23.34 3.58 -41.23
N CYS A 966 23.85 3.32 -40.01
CA CYS A 966 23.69 4.25 -38.88
C CYS A 966 24.23 5.60 -39.37
N SER A 967 23.36 6.59 -39.54
CA SER A 967 23.84 7.96 -39.70
C SER A 967 24.44 8.37 -38.36
N LEU A 968 25.58 9.05 -38.38
CA LEU A 968 26.28 9.53 -37.18
C LEU A 968 25.32 10.28 -36.23
N SER A 969 24.31 10.96 -36.79
CA SER A 969 23.26 11.68 -36.07
C SER A 969 22.38 10.80 -35.17
N ALA A 970 22.00 9.59 -35.62
CA ALA A 970 21.18 8.67 -34.82
C ALA A 970 21.99 8.00 -33.70
N CYS A 971 23.29 7.82 -33.93
CA CYS A 971 24.22 7.30 -32.95
C CYS A 971 24.58 8.37 -31.86
N THR A 972 24.32 9.68 -32.10
CA THR A 972 24.57 10.80 -31.16
C THR A 972 23.33 11.37 -30.46
N GLU A 973 22.13 10.85 -30.76
CA GLU A 973 20.87 11.34 -30.20
C GLU A 973 20.77 10.97 -28.70
N GLY A 974 20.58 11.98 -27.83
CA GLY A 974 20.49 11.80 -26.37
C GLY A 974 21.84 11.78 -25.61
N VAL A 975 22.96 12.09 -26.27
CA VAL A 975 24.27 12.23 -25.60
C VAL A 975 24.40 13.62 -24.97
N SER A 976 24.75 13.66 -23.68
CA SER A 976 25.12 14.88 -22.96
C SER A 976 26.53 15.33 -23.37
N TRP A 977 26.61 16.10 -24.45
CA TRP A 977 27.85 16.73 -24.90
C TRP A 977 28.58 17.57 -23.83
N PRO A 978 27.90 18.29 -22.91
CA PRO A 978 28.57 18.96 -21.80
C PRO A 978 29.38 18.01 -20.91
N PHE A 979 28.87 16.81 -20.61
CA PHE A 979 29.59 15.80 -19.84
C PHE A 979 30.85 15.33 -20.57
N VAL A 980 30.73 15.07 -21.87
CA VAL A 980 31.86 14.64 -22.72
C VAL A 980 32.93 15.74 -22.79
N PHE A 981 32.55 17.00 -23.00
CA PHE A 981 33.49 18.11 -23.07
C PHE A 981 34.23 18.39 -21.75
N ILE A 982 33.64 18.07 -20.60
CA ILE A 982 34.26 18.24 -19.28
C ILE A 982 35.20 17.07 -18.93
N THR A 983 34.79 15.84 -19.22
CA THR A 983 35.49 14.63 -18.76
C THR A 983 36.64 14.23 -19.67
N MET A 984 36.49 14.37 -20.99
CA MET A 984 37.45 13.89 -21.98
C MET A 984 38.83 14.61 -21.89
N PRO A 985 38.89 15.94 -21.68
CA PRO A 985 40.16 16.63 -21.44
C PRO A 985 40.85 16.22 -20.12
N LEU A 986 40.07 15.91 -19.07
CA LEU A 986 40.59 15.50 -17.77
C LEU A 986 41.24 14.11 -17.83
N VAL A 987 40.59 13.17 -18.53
CA VAL A 987 41.14 11.83 -18.78
C VAL A 987 42.39 11.90 -19.65
N ILE A 988 42.37 12.69 -20.74
CA ILE A 988 43.56 12.90 -21.58
C ILE A 988 44.70 13.51 -20.76
N TRP A 989 44.42 14.52 -19.93
CA TRP A 989 45.43 15.18 -19.11
C TRP A 989 46.07 14.22 -18.09
N LEU A 990 45.26 13.43 -17.38
CA LEU A 990 45.73 12.42 -16.40
C LEU A 990 46.64 11.34 -17.01
N TYR A 991 46.37 10.90 -18.24
CA TYR A 991 47.19 9.91 -18.94
C TYR A 991 48.33 10.51 -19.78
N SER A 992 48.30 11.82 -20.07
CA SER A 992 49.37 12.51 -20.80
C SER A 992 50.57 12.92 -19.92
N THR A 993 50.41 12.91 -18.60
CA THR A 993 51.39 13.45 -17.64
C THR A 993 52.49 12.49 -17.19
N ASP A 994 52.57 11.24 -17.70
CA ASP A 994 53.66 10.32 -17.34
C ASP A 994 54.17 9.42 -18.46
N THR A 995 55.49 9.40 -18.61
CA THR A 995 56.29 8.58 -19.53
C THR A 995 56.83 7.28 -18.92
N ASN A 996 56.49 6.94 -17.66
CA ASN A 996 57.13 5.83 -16.92
C ASN A 996 56.31 4.53 -16.81
N PHE A 997 55.10 4.45 -17.35
CA PHE A 997 54.27 3.24 -17.25
C PHE A 997 54.85 2.04 -18.02
N SER A 998 55.72 2.30 -19.01
CA SER A 998 56.41 1.27 -19.81
C SER A 998 57.53 0.57 -19.06
N ASP A 999 58.21 1.24 -18.12
CA ASP A 999 59.35 0.65 -17.38
C ASP A 999 58.87 -0.39 -16.34
N MET A 1000 57.64 -0.26 -15.84
CA MET A 1000 57.07 -1.14 -14.82
C MET A 1000 56.75 -2.57 -15.32
N PHE A 1001 56.58 -2.77 -16.63
CA PHE A 1001 56.28 -4.08 -17.23
C PHE A 1001 57.49 -4.77 -17.86
N TRP A 1002 58.61 -4.06 -18.02
CA TRP A 1002 59.78 -4.52 -18.78
C TRP A 1002 61.11 -4.46 -18.02
N SER A 1003 61.10 -4.30 -16.69
CA SER A 1003 62.29 -4.40 -15.83
C SER A 1003 62.27 -5.62 -14.93
#